data_AF-A0A3B9XM83-F1
#
_entry.id   AF-A0A3B9XM83-F1
#
_cell.length_a   1.000
_cell.length_b   1.000
_cell.length_c   1.000
_cell.angle_alpha   90.00
_cell.angle_beta   90.00
_cell.angle_gamma   90.00
#
_symmetry.space_group_name_H-M   'P 1'
#
loop_
_entity.id
_entity.type
_entity.pdbx_description
1 polymer ?
#
loop_
_entity_poly.entity_id
_entity_poly.type
_entity_poly.pdbx_seq_one_letter_code
_entity_poly.pdbx_strand_id
1 'polypeptide(L)'
;MLKRFLVLYLVIYLSWPISSLYARTLPAQMQQAVISRHIKVPAPAANALPGTASGDFVRAGAASLTQQDNTLVIDQETAKVLLEWATFDIGSGSTVKFNQNPEDVAVNVIQDARPSRIFGKLVADGQIYLLNQNGVIFGEGSQVNVRGMIAAAAKLNGYDDLASISEDQKLTFLQNSLLDVIGDGKALLVVDDEAIRELGEENLPRIIVEKGAAIHSNDAPVVLAGPEVENYGDILASNSQVVLAGGRKDFYLAVSDNDYDLRGYLVEVNSGSGSERGKVTNAGSIVATLGNVTLVGSEIIQAGEIKATSAVDVNGSIHIMARDQAKEVGDFQTLARNSAYWSAANFDVARESTNLKPDGVTSSAGLVPDPPADQQTNQRPSTGKAFIGREGGSVTFAPGSVTQVAVQDLDHGKLTPLLVDHGVDPVAFYKQSEAQQIAQIKKLESDAERQFRLSDHVKYATNQSLQRDSRLHVAGKSIDLQENSVLRAKGAKITEVSGTGAWVNEGAAISLVAKEDPLPGNDVREANSEASITIGKNALIDASGTTNTVLEAERNVVSMFVTSSEVKDNAVQKGGELLRKTVAVDIRKGTQLFDWRSALDTVQKTASERSAQGGRVVVSSTGSVNLDQGATVDVSGGKVTYQEGIAETSKVIANGRLMDISEAPANATIDDVIDLQRSSVMDSKWGERDSHHAGTVLMSSLNYYPTYEEGHDGGSIDIVANRQSIADGINLRAAPYIGLYQRDDLGATGGSVHIDVAGLSGTQNIYIQDGMALIEDDMEALYLSADIIESSGADSFRISGTQSIVLEPGVQLALGRNQGLELGAGYIQMLGDVRSLGGDVVLDAADWVDVAGTIDVSGNWVNRRLDQVESSSLVSVLDAGTIDFAAGKSLVIEDEARLRANAGARLSADGKLQIGHAGEVALRLTDDGRPGASNAPDRPALDMRGRVEALDNRQGGQFSLVASDIRIGGDDPTRLLDSGGANPDTVTIANQWFDQLRVGNVTLSAREGDITLGSDADIRMHQHAYRESNGTAGTISGDSIAGALAHYEVPTYEALAGSLTLQAGKTNSVSTKGSVVVEQGATIHGLYGSTLNLHADEAILFDGTFRSKGGVFNAVLDQFETTDVPSIGNSIYLGENAVIDLAADMISRPGVNPAPSRDLIAAGQVNLESNLGYVLVDESATISLQGGVFSGVEDIQGVTRDVNRAAAAGTFKLKADGG
;
A
#
# COMPACT_ATOMS: atom_id res chain seq x y z
N MET A 1 22.42 -14.97 -45.26
CA MET A 1 21.98 -13.73 -44.58
C MET A 1 20.47 -13.52 -44.65
N LEU A 2 19.80 -13.71 -45.79
CA LEU A 2 18.32 -13.61 -45.86
C LEU A 2 17.53 -14.74 -45.16
N LYS A 3 18.14 -15.91 -44.90
CA LYS A 3 17.53 -16.99 -44.10
C LYS A 3 17.76 -16.88 -42.58
N ARG A 4 18.61 -15.95 -42.11
CA ARG A 4 18.80 -15.69 -40.66
C ARG A 4 17.87 -14.57 -40.15
N PHE A 5 17.47 -13.64 -41.02
CA PHE A 5 16.45 -12.64 -40.68
C PHE A 5 15.04 -13.24 -40.55
N LEU A 6 14.70 -14.27 -41.33
CA LEU A 6 13.38 -14.92 -41.23
C LEU A 6 13.22 -15.78 -39.96
N VAL A 7 14.33 -16.21 -39.33
CA VAL A 7 14.29 -16.97 -38.06
C VAL A 7 14.25 -16.01 -36.86
N LEU A 8 14.84 -14.82 -36.95
CA LEU A 8 14.73 -13.81 -35.89
C LEU A 8 13.32 -13.16 -35.86
N TYR A 9 12.71 -12.96 -37.03
CA TYR A 9 11.33 -12.44 -37.13
C TYR A 9 10.27 -13.46 -36.67
N LEU A 10 10.57 -14.76 -36.71
CA LEU A 10 9.68 -15.81 -36.21
C LEU A 10 9.85 -16.08 -34.70
N VAL A 11 11.00 -15.71 -34.11
CA VAL A 11 11.29 -15.91 -32.68
C VAL A 11 10.74 -14.76 -31.82
N ILE A 12 10.57 -13.56 -32.37
CA ILE A 12 9.96 -12.40 -31.66
C ILE A 12 8.41 -12.51 -31.60
N TYR A 13 7.79 -13.31 -32.48
CA TYR A 13 6.33 -13.56 -32.45
C TYR A 13 5.92 -14.81 -31.64
N LEU A 14 6.88 -15.54 -31.07
CA LEU A 14 6.65 -16.76 -30.26
C LEU A 14 6.96 -16.59 -28.76
N SER A 15 7.40 -15.41 -28.31
CA SER A 15 7.36 -15.02 -26.89
C SER A 15 5.95 -14.54 -26.53
N TRP A 16 4.97 -15.44 -26.65
CA TRP A 16 3.71 -15.30 -25.92
C TRP A 16 4.02 -15.27 -24.43
N PRO A 17 3.34 -14.44 -23.63
CA PRO A 17 3.48 -14.48 -22.19
C PRO A 17 3.15 -15.89 -21.70
N ILE A 18 4.10 -16.54 -21.02
CA ILE A 18 3.90 -17.86 -20.37
C ILE A 18 2.84 -17.77 -19.25
N SER A 19 2.31 -16.59 -18.95
CA SER A 19 1.20 -16.35 -18.01
C SER A 19 -0.20 -16.75 -18.51
N SER A 20 -0.36 -17.25 -19.75
CA SER A 20 -1.69 -17.63 -20.30
C SER A 20 -1.97 -19.14 -20.39
N LEU A 21 -1.24 -19.99 -19.65
CA LEU A 21 -1.49 -21.44 -19.59
C LEU A 21 -2.15 -21.89 -18.28
N TYR A 22 -3.06 -21.09 -17.73
CA TYR A 22 -3.97 -21.50 -16.67
C TYR A 22 -5.42 -21.44 -17.17
N ALA A 23 -5.71 -22.19 -18.23
CA ALA A 23 -7.06 -22.53 -18.59
C ALA A 23 -7.30 -24.03 -18.40
N ARG A 24 -7.94 -24.31 -17.26
CA ARG A 24 -9.10 -25.20 -17.14
C ARG A 24 -8.85 -26.69 -17.41
N THR A 25 -8.69 -27.42 -16.31
CA THR A 25 -9.68 -28.42 -15.89
C THR A 25 -9.52 -28.64 -14.40
N LEU A 26 -10.62 -28.55 -13.63
CA LEU A 26 -10.70 -29.19 -12.30
C LEU A 26 -10.12 -30.62 -12.42
N PRO A 27 -9.37 -31.12 -11.42
CA PRO A 27 -9.06 -32.54 -11.36
C PRO A 27 -10.38 -33.31 -11.50
N ALA A 28 -10.50 -34.14 -12.54
CA ALA A 28 -11.75 -34.82 -12.88
C ALA A 28 -12.33 -35.63 -11.70
N GLN A 29 -11.48 -36.01 -10.73
CA GLN A 29 -11.84 -36.71 -9.49
C GLN A 29 -12.58 -35.83 -8.47
N MET A 30 -12.30 -34.53 -8.38
CA MET A 30 -13.00 -33.61 -7.45
C MET A 30 -14.27 -33.04 -8.04
N GLN A 31 -14.29 -32.76 -9.36
CA GLN A 31 -15.56 -32.61 -10.07
C GLN A 31 -16.44 -33.82 -9.76
N GLN A 32 -15.93 -35.05 -9.86
CA GLN A 32 -16.71 -36.24 -9.53
C GLN A 32 -17.13 -36.33 -8.05
N ALA A 33 -16.34 -35.87 -7.07
CA ALA A 33 -16.70 -35.90 -5.65
C ALA A 33 -17.79 -34.89 -5.26
N VAL A 34 -17.71 -33.65 -5.78
CA VAL A 34 -18.76 -32.62 -5.60
C VAL A 34 -20.00 -32.98 -6.42
N ILE A 35 -19.83 -33.50 -7.65
CA ILE A 35 -20.92 -33.99 -8.51
C ILE A 35 -21.56 -35.27 -7.93
N SER A 36 -20.90 -36.06 -7.08
CA SER A 36 -21.48 -37.30 -6.54
C SER A 36 -22.59 -37.11 -5.49
N ARG A 37 -22.93 -35.87 -5.10
CA ARG A 37 -24.20 -35.54 -4.42
C ARG A 37 -25.26 -34.92 -5.34
N HIS A 38 -24.98 -34.75 -6.65
CA HIS A 38 -25.92 -34.18 -7.62
C HIS A 38 -27.14 -35.08 -7.79
N ILE A 39 -28.28 -34.66 -7.22
CA ILE A 39 -29.56 -35.32 -7.46
C ILE A 39 -29.97 -34.99 -8.89
N LYS A 40 -29.76 -35.95 -9.81
CA LYS A 40 -30.20 -35.80 -11.20
C LYS A 40 -31.73 -35.81 -11.24
N VAL A 41 -32.34 -34.63 -11.35
CA VAL A 41 -33.80 -34.51 -11.34
C VAL A 41 -34.37 -34.89 -12.71
N PRO A 42 -35.42 -35.73 -12.77
CA PRO A 42 -36.03 -36.11 -14.04
C PRO A 42 -36.56 -34.89 -14.80
N ALA A 43 -36.08 -34.71 -16.03
CA ALA A 43 -36.56 -33.67 -16.93
C ALA A 43 -38.09 -33.79 -17.14
N PRO A 44 -38.80 -32.65 -17.23
CA PRO A 44 -40.21 -32.65 -17.60
C PRO A 44 -40.39 -33.08 -19.06
N ALA A 45 -41.64 -33.28 -19.49
CA ALA A 45 -41.91 -33.52 -20.91
C ALA A 45 -41.34 -32.38 -21.77
N ALA A 46 -40.82 -32.70 -22.97
CA ALA A 46 -40.15 -31.71 -23.81
C ALA A 46 -41.03 -30.50 -24.17
N ASN A 47 -42.35 -30.68 -24.20
CA ASN A 47 -43.35 -29.63 -24.45
C ASN A 47 -44.06 -29.15 -23.17
N ALA A 48 -43.54 -29.45 -21.97
CA ALA A 48 -44.12 -28.98 -20.72
C ALA A 48 -44.10 -27.44 -20.66
N LEU A 49 -45.19 -26.88 -20.16
CA LEU A 49 -45.39 -25.45 -19.94
C LEU A 49 -46.01 -25.24 -18.54
N PRO A 50 -45.89 -24.05 -17.95
CA PRO A 50 -46.53 -23.71 -16.68
C PRO A 50 -48.04 -23.97 -16.69
N GLY A 51 -48.57 -24.51 -15.58
CA GLY A 51 -49.98 -24.83 -15.40
C GLY A 51 -50.64 -23.97 -14.33
N THR A 52 -51.89 -23.55 -14.56
CA THR A 52 -52.66 -22.68 -13.64
C THR A 52 -53.52 -23.50 -12.68
N ALA A 53 -53.72 -23.01 -11.45
CA ALA A 53 -54.44 -23.75 -10.39
C ALA A 53 -55.97 -23.68 -10.48
N SER A 54 -56.54 -22.57 -10.94
CA SER A 54 -57.99 -22.31 -10.88
C SER A 54 -58.58 -21.59 -12.11
N GLY A 55 -57.87 -21.52 -13.22
CA GLY A 55 -58.27 -20.79 -14.43
C GLY A 55 -58.01 -19.27 -14.37
N ASP A 56 -57.95 -18.69 -13.18
CA ASP A 56 -57.42 -17.34 -12.93
C ASP A 56 -56.07 -17.42 -12.19
N PHE A 57 -54.99 -17.01 -12.87
CA PHE A 57 -53.61 -17.09 -12.38
C PHE A 57 -53.11 -15.77 -11.82
N VAL A 58 -53.85 -14.66 -11.97
CA VAL A 58 -53.47 -13.36 -11.44
C VAL A 58 -54.00 -13.22 -10.02
N ARG A 59 -53.18 -12.74 -9.09
CA ARG A 59 -53.57 -12.50 -7.68
C ARG A 59 -53.56 -11.04 -7.30
N ALA A 60 -52.79 -10.21 -8.01
CA ALA A 60 -52.86 -8.76 -8.00
C ALA A 60 -52.10 -8.17 -9.19
N GLY A 61 -52.51 -6.99 -9.65
CA GLY A 61 -52.09 -6.40 -10.93
C GLY A 61 -52.91 -6.91 -12.10
N ALA A 62 -52.42 -6.73 -13.33
CA ALA A 62 -53.06 -7.21 -14.55
C ALA A 62 -52.04 -7.84 -15.50
N ALA A 63 -52.37 -9.05 -15.98
CA ALA A 63 -51.64 -9.75 -17.02
C ALA A 63 -52.59 -10.68 -17.77
N SER A 64 -52.28 -10.96 -19.03
CA SER A 64 -52.96 -11.97 -19.83
C SER A 64 -51.99 -13.05 -20.27
N LEU A 65 -52.52 -14.23 -20.61
CA LEU A 65 -51.73 -15.40 -20.97
C LEU A 65 -52.25 -16.00 -22.27
N THR A 66 -51.35 -16.21 -23.21
CA THR A 66 -51.63 -16.82 -24.51
C THR A 66 -50.64 -17.96 -24.75
N GLN A 67 -51.15 -19.15 -25.05
CA GLN A 67 -50.32 -20.27 -25.47
C GLN A 67 -50.36 -20.41 -27.01
N GLN A 68 -49.18 -20.49 -27.63
CA GLN A 68 -48.99 -20.79 -29.06
C GLN A 68 -48.01 -21.96 -29.19
N ASP A 69 -48.51 -23.14 -29.57
CA ASP A 69 -47.74 -24.40 -29.59
C ASP A 69 -47.04 -24.68 -28.25
N ASN A 70 -45.71 -24.77 -28.26
CA ASN A 70 -44.87 -24.93 -27.07
C ASN A 70 -44.36 -23.58 -26.51
N THR A 71 -44.97 -22.45 -26.91
CA THR A 71 -44.63 -21.12 -26.39
C THR A 71 -45.76 -20.58 -25.54
N LEU A 72 -45.47 -20.18 -24.31
CA LEU A 72 -46.39 -19.47 -23.44
C LEU A 72 -45.97 -18.00 -23.38
N VAL A 73 -46.87 -17.10 -23.78
CA VAL A 73 -46.65 -15.65 -23.75
C VAL A 73 -47.52 -15.06 -22.64
N ILE A 74 -46.89 -14.30 -21.74
CA ILE A 74 -47.54 -13.54 -20.69
C ILE A 74 -47.38 -12.05 -21.06
N ASP A 75 -48.49 -11.39 -21.35
CA ASP A 75 -48.52 -9.95 -21.58
C ASP A 75 -48.87 -9.25 -20.26
N GLN A 76 -47.87 -8.64 -19.63
CA GLN A 76 -48.03 -7.91 -18.38
C GLN A 76 -48.50 -6.47 -18.66
N GLU A 77 -49.56 -6.04 -17.98
CA GLU A 77 -50.19 -4.72 -18.21
C GLU A 77 -49.87 -3.71 -17.10
N THR A 78 -49.52 -4.17 -15.90
CA THR A 78 -49.17 -3.33 -14.75
C THR A 78 -47.69 -3.41 -14.40
N ALA A 79 -47.12 -2.34 -13.85
CA ALA A 79 -45.69 -2.29 -13.49
C ALA A 79 -45.23 -3.42 -12.54
N LYS A 80 -46.13 -3.89 -11.67
CA LYS A 80 -45.90 -5.09 -10.85
C LYS A 80 -47.12 -6.01 -10.95
N VAL A 81 -46.89 -7.32 -11.00
CA VAL A 81 -47.96 -8.33 -11.01
C VAL A 81 -47.59 -9.52 -10.11
N LEU A 82 -48.57 -10.08 -9.41
CA LEU A 82 -48.44 -11.34 -8.66
C LEU A 82 -49.23 -12.43 -9.38
N LEU A 83 -48.53 -13.49 -9.75
CA LEU A 83 -49.03 -14.63 -10.49
C LEU A 83 -48.89 -15.90 -9.65
N GLU A 84 -49.95 -16.71 -9.57
CA GLU A 84 -49.96 -17.98 -8.85
C GLU A 84 -50.13 -19.15 -9.82
N TRP A 85 -49.23 -20.13 -9.68
CA TRP A 85 -49.12 -21.29 -10.57
C TRP A 85 -49.32 -22.59 -9.80
N ALA A 86 -50.03 -23.54 -10.41
CA ALA A 86 -50.09 -24.90 -9.89
C ALA A 86 -48.79 -25.67 -10.14
N THR A 87 -48.17 -25.44 -11.30
CA THR A 87 -46.87 -26.00 -11.68
C THR A 87 -46.15 -24.96 -12.55
N PHE A 88 -44.83 -24.93 -12.47
CA PHE A 88 -44.01 -24.09 -13.34
C PHE A 88 -42.84 -24.91 -13.87
N ASP A 89 -43.09 -25.66 -14.93
CA ASP A 89 -42.11 -26.46 -15.66
C ASP A 89 -41.97 -25.90 -17.08
N ILE A 90 -40.75 -25.84 -17.61
CA ILE A 90 -40.46 -25.48 -19.01
C ILE A 90 -39.67 -26.61 -19.64
N GLY A 91 -40.31 -27.39 -20.52
CA GLY A 91 -39.65 -28.47 -21.25
C GLY A 91 -38.57 -27.98 -22.22
N SER A 92 -37.62 -28.83 -22.60
CA SER A 92 -36.50 -28.47 -23.50
C SER A 92 -36.91 -27.97 -24.89
N GLY A 93 -38.12 -28.29 -25.35
CA GLY A 93 -38.72 -27.79 -26.58
C GLY A 93 -39.74 -26.66 -26.36
N SER A 94 -39.79 -26.09 -25.16
CA SER A 94 -40.75 -25.05 -24.76
C SER A 94 -40.08 -23.69 -24.50
N THR A 95 -40.87 -22.62 -24.64
CA THR A 95 -40.48 -21.24 -24.32
C THR A 95 -41.55 -20.56 -23.49
N VAL A 96 -41.16 -19.86 -22.44
CA VAL A 96 -42.04 -18.94 -21.71
C VAL A 96 -41.50 -17.53 -21.91
N LYS A 97 -42.35 -16.62 -22.40
CA LYS A 97 -42.01 -15.24 -22.69
C LYS A 97 -42.89 -14.29 -21.89
N PHE A 98 -42.29 -13.39 -21.13
CA PHE A 98 -42.95 -12.27 -20.49
C PHE A 98 -42.71 -11.00 -21.33
N ASN A 99 -43.78 -10.44 -21.89
CA ASN A 99 -43.74 -9.13 -22.53
C ASN A 99 -43.99 -8.08 -21.44
N GLN A 100 -42.98 -7.28 -21.15
CA GLN A 100 -42.91 -6.35 -20.02
C GLN A 100 -42.27 -5.03 -20.47
N ASN A 101 -42.50 -3.93 -19.76
CA ASN A 101 -41.55 -2.83 -19.83
C ASN A 101 -40.29 -3.20 -19.04
N PRO A 102 -39.13 -2.59 -19.34
CA PRO A 102 -37.88 -2.96 -18.68
C PRO A 102 -37.93 -2.89 -17.14
N GLU A 103 -38.63 -1.91 -16.54
CA GLU A 103 -38.69 -1.75 -15.07
C GLU A 103 -39.77 -2.62 -14.40
N ASP A 104 -40.56 -3.37 -15.18
CA ASP A 104 -41.69 -4.13 -14.66
C ASP A 104 -41.24 -5.40 -13.93
N VAL A 105 -41.99 -5.82 -12.91
CA VAL A 105 -41.70 -7.00 -12.09
C VAL A 105 -42.87 -8.00 -12.14
N ALA A 106 -42.60 -9.26 -12.48
CA ALA A 106 -43.56 -10.36 -12.33
C ALA A 106 -43.15 -11.30 -11.19
N VAL A 107 -43.97 -11.34 -10.14
CA VAL A 107 -43.78 -12.27 -9.01
C VAL A 107 -44.58 -13.54 -9.27
N ASN A 108 -43.89 -14.65 -9.51
CA ASN A 108 -44.48 -15.96 -9.78
C ASN A 108 -44.35 -16.84 -8.54
N VAL A 109 -45.48 -17.21 -7.94
CA VAL A 109 -45.55 -18.10 -6.77
C VAL A 109 -46.07 -19.46 -7.20
N ILE A 110 -45.35 -20.52 -6.84
CA ILE A 110 -45.63 -21.89 -7.28
C ILE A 110 -46.12 -22.72 -6.09
N GLN A 111 -47.26 -23.36 -6.27
CA GLN A 111 -47.92 -24.22 -5.27
C GLN A 111 -47.65 -25.72 -5.50
N ASP A 112 -46.85 -26.10 -6.51
CA ASP A 112 -46.46 -27.50 -6.76
C ASP A 112 -45.66 -28.02 -5.57
N ALA A 113 -45.92 -29.25 -5.15
CA ALA A 113 -45.12 -29.97 -4.14
C ALA A 113 -43.76 -30.44 -4.66
N ARG A 114 -43.44 -30.14 -5.94
CA ARG A 114 -42.19 -30.49 -6.61
C ARG A 114 -41.42 -29.22 -6.99
N PRO A 115 -40.09 -29.31 -7.14
CA PRO A 115 -39.31 -28.19 -7.65
C PRO A 115 -39.73 -27.82 -9.08
N SER A 116 -39.59 -26.54 -9.41
CA SER A 116 -39.78 -26.02 -10.77
C SER A 116 -38.64 -26.52 -11.67
N ARG A 117 -38.95 -27.14 -12.80
CA ARG A 117 -37.93 -27.70 -13.71
C ARG A 117 -37.89 -26.94 -15.02
N ILE A 118 -36.82 -26.17 -15.22
CA ILE A 118 -36.61 -25.27 -16.34
C ILE A 118 -35.53 -25.87 -17.25
N PHE A 119 -35.93 -26.52 -18.33
CA PHE A 119 -35.04 -27.12 -19.34
C PHE A 119 -35.10 -26.39 -20.69
N GLY A 120 -36.14 -25.58 -20.92
CA GLY A 120 -36.32 -24.77 -22.13
C GLY A 120 -35.87 -23.32 -21.98
N LYS A 121 -36.59 -22.42 -22.65
CA LYS A 121 -36.27 -20.99 -22.66
C LYS A 121 -37.21 -20.18 -21.78
N LEU A 122 -36.65 -19.31 -20.93
CA LEU A 122 -37.39 -18.29 -20.20
C LEU A 122 -36.88 -16.92 -20.66
N VAL A 123 -37.75 -16.10 -21.22
CA VAL A 123 -37.41 -14.78 -21.76
C VAL A 123 -38.29 -13.74 -21.10
N ALA A 124 -37.71 -12.65 -20.60
CA ALA A 124 -38.46 -11.54 -20.04
C ALA A 124 -37.80 -10.20 -20.36
N ASP A 125 -38.60 -9.22 -20.78
CA ASP A 125 -38.09 -7.86 -21.04
C ASP A 125 -37.80 -7.10 -19.73
N GLY A 126 -38.43 -7.48 -18.61
CA GLY A 126 -38.27 -6.93 -17.27
C GLY A 126 -37.73 -7.96 -16.25
N GLN A 127 -38.15 -7.82 -14.99
CA GLN A 127 -37.69 -8.65 -13.88
C GLN A 127 -38.67 -9.78 -13.55
N ILE A 128 -38.14 -10.97 -13.23
CA ILE A 128 -38.92 -12.17 -12.90
C ILE A 128 -38.54 -12.69 -11.52
N TYR A 129 -39.51 -12.81 -10.61
CA TYR A 129 -39.33 -13.55 -9.37
C TYR A 129 -40.02 -14.89 -9.48
N LEU A 130 -39.29 -15.98 -9.21
CA LEU A 130 -39.74 -17.36 -9.31
C LEU A 130 -39.60 -18.02 -7.95
N LEU A 131 -40.71 -18.11 -7.22
CA LEU A 131 -40.76 -18.51 -5.81
C LEU A 131 -41.43 -19.88 -5.69
N ASN A 132 -40.63 -20.92 -5.41
CA ASN A 132 -41.11 -22.28 -5.20
C ASN A 132 -40.42 -22.88 -3.98
N GLN A 133 -41.14 -23.05 -2.88
CA GLN A 133 -40.60 -23.57 -1.61
C GLN A 133 -39.97 -24.97 -1.73
N ASN A 134 -40.30 -25.73 -2.79
CA ASN A 134 -39.74 -27.06 -3.05
C ASN A 134 -38.48 -27.05 -3.91
N GLY A 135 -38.05 -25.87 -4.38
CA GLY A 135 -36.83 -25.66 -5.16
C GLY A 135 -37.05 -25.27 -6.62
N VAL A 136 -35.96 -24.90 -7.28
CA VAL A 136 -35.93 -24.52 -8.70
C VAL A 136 -34.69 -25.11 -9.35
N ILE A 137 -34.88 -25.77 -10.49
CA ILE A 137 -33.81 -26.46 -11.21
C ILE A 137 -33.76 -25.93 -12.63
N PHE A 138 -32.64 -25.32 -12.99
CA PHE A 138 -32.29 -24.95 -14.36
C PHE A 138 -31.48 -26.10 -14.95
N GLY A 139 -32.14 -26.93 -15.75
CA GLY A 139 -31.57 -28.15 -16.31
C GLY A 139 -30.62 -27.91 -17.48
N GLU A 140 -29.87 -28.96 -17.85
CA GLU A 140 -28.95 -28.95 -18.99
C GLU A 140 -29.59 -28.34 -20.27
N GLY A 141 -28.96 -27.31 -20.83
CA GLY A 141 -29.38 -26.63 -22.06
C GLY A 141 -30.44 -25.53 -21.86
N SER A 142 -30.92 -25.29 -20.64
CA SER A 142 -31.85 -24.20 -20.36
C SER A 142 -31.23 -22.83 -20.63
N GLN A 143 -32.06 -21.89 -21.11
CA GLN A 143 -31.65 -20.52 -21.42
C GLN A 143 -32.61 -19.54 -20.77
N VAL A 144 -32.13 -18.81 -19.76
CA VAL A 144 -32.88 -17.76 -19.08
C VAL A 144 -32.27 -16.42 -19.49
N ASN A 145 -33.04 -15.60 -20.20
CA ASN A 145 -32.63 -14.26 -20.61
C ASN A 145 -33.66 -13.25 -20.09
N VAL A 146 -33.30 -12.51 -19.07
CA VAL A 146 -34.20 -11.58 -18.37
C VAL A 146 -33.48 -10.27 -18.10
N ARG A 147 -34.18 -9.21 -17.68
CA ARG A 147 -33.49 -8.04 -17.15
C ARG A 147 -32.88 -8.31 -15.78
N GLY A 148 -33.67 -8.92 -14.89
CA GLY A 148 -33.26 -9.35 -13.55
C GLY A 148 -34.08 -10.55 -13.07
N MET A 149 -33.56 -11.30 -12.10
CA MET A 149 -34.21 -12.50 -11.58
C MET A 149 -34.05 -12.63 -10.07
N ILE A 150 -35.11 -13.07 -9.38
CA ILE A 150 -35.02 -13.68 -8.05
C ILE A 150 -35.61 -15.08 -8.14
N ALA A 151 -34.80 -16.13 -8.05
CA ALA A 151 -35.29 -17.50 -7.96
C ALA A 151 -35.06 -18.02 -6.54
N ALA A 152 -36.12 -18.43 -5.85
CA ALA A 152 -36.03 -18.78 -4.45
C ALA A 152 -36.74 -20.07 -4.07
N ALA A 153 -36.06 -20.89 -3.27
CA ALA A 153 -36.62 -22.03 -2.56
C ALA A 153 -37.28 -21.58 -1.24
N ALA A 154 -38.07 -20.51 -1.33
CA ALA A 154 -38.64 -19.77 -0.22
C ALA A 154 -39.94 -19.10 -0.65
N LYS A 155 -40.71 -18.56 0.32
CA LYS A 155 -41.89 -17.72 0.05
C LYS A 155 -41.59 -16.26 0.32
N LEU A 156 -42.35 -15.37 -0.33
CA LEU A 156 -42.33 -13.95 -0.03
C LEU A 156 -42.89 -13.72 1.38
N ASN A 157 -42.21 -12.92 2.19
CA ASN A 157 -42.68 -12.62 3.55
C ASN A 157 -44.04 -11.89 3.51
N GLY A 158 -45.02 -12.38 4.28
CA GLY A 158 -46.40 -11.88 4.28
C GLY A 158 -47.30 -12.42 3.16
N TYR A 159 -46.83 -13.37 2.33
CA TYR A 159 -47.65 -13.96 1.27
C TYR A 159 -48.94 -14.62 1.79
N ASP A 160 -48.86 -15.35 2.90
CA ASP A 160 -50.00 -16.08 3.45
C ASP A 160 -51.13 -15.14 3.91
N ASP A 161 -50.81 -13.89 4.24
CA ASP A 161 -51.77 -12.88 4.67
C ASP A 161 -52.61 -12.33 3.49
N LEU A 162 -52.14 -12.51 2.24
CA LEU A 162 -52.79 -11.97 1.03
C LEU A 162 -54.18 -12.56 0.78
N ALA A 163 -54.44 -13.78 1.25
CA ALA A 163 -55.76 -14.41 1.14
C ALA A 163 -56.85 -13.67 1.95
N SER A 164 -56.46 -12.81 2.90
CA SER A 164 -57.37 -12.17 3.86
C SER A 164 -57.61 -10.67 3.62
N ILE A 165 -56.99 -10.08 2.59
CA ILE A 165 -57.01 -8.63 2.32
C ILE A 165 -57.69 -8.29 0.96
N SER A 166 -58.10 -7.02 0.79
CA SER A 166 -58.73 -6.55 -0.46
C SER A 166 -57.75 -6.47 -1.63
N GLU A 167 -58.24 -6.46 -2.88
CA GLU A 167 -57.41 -6.31 -4.09
C GLU A 167 -56.53 -5.03 -4.06
N ASP A 168 -57.09 -3.90 -3.60
CA ASP A 168 -56.32 -2.67 -3.44
C ASP A 168 -55.18 -2.82 -2.42
N GLN A 169 -55.41 -3.59 -1.35
CA GLN A 169 -54.37 -3.90 -0.35
C GLN A 169 -53.33 -4.87 -0.89
N LYS A 170 -53.70 -5.83 -1.74
CA LYS A 170 -52.74 -6.70 -2.43
C LYS A 170 -51.88 -5.93 -3.44
N LEU A 171 -52.48 -5.00 -4.17
CA LEU A 171 -51.74 -4.12 -5.08
C LEU A 171 -50.82 -3.18 -4.30
N THR A 172 -51.27 -2.66 -3.15
CA THR A 172 -50.44 -1.88 -2.23
C THR A 172 -49.29 -2.74 -1.67
N PHE A 173 -49.54 -3.99 -1.29
CA PHE A 173 -48.50 -4.94 -0.89
C PHE A 173 -47.47 -5.13 -2.01
N LEU A 174 -47.89 -5.37 -3.26
CA LEU A 174 -46.94 -5.47 -4.38
C LEU A 174 -46.17 -4.17 -4.64
N GLN A 175 -46.84 -3.02 -4.55
CA GLN A 175 -46.25 -1.71 -4.83
C GLN A 175 -45.26 -1.29 -3.75
N ASN A 176 -45.63 -1.45 -2.48
CA ASN A 176 -44.90 -0.98 -1.31
C ASN A 176 -44.01 -2.07 -0.70
N SER A 177 -44.47 -3.32 -0.53
CA SER A 177 -43.75 -4.32 0.28
C SER A 177 -42.41 -4.76 -0.26
N LEU A 178 -42.14 -4.75 -1.57
CA LEU A 178 -40.85 -5.30 -2.04
C LEU A 178 -39.63 -4.41 -1.71
N LEU A 179 -39.84 -3.10 -1.55
CA LEU A 179 -38.80 -2.14 -1.12
C LEU A 179 -39.04 -1.66 0.32
N ASP A 180 -40.29 -1.56 0.79
CA ASP A 180 -40.60 -1.15 2.17
C ASP A 180 -40.29 -2.27 3.19
N VAL A 181 -40.40 -3.56 2.84
CA VAL A 181 -39.98 -4.67 3.72
C VAL A 181 -38.49 -4.57 4.03
N ILE A 182 -37.70 -4.16 3.03
CA ILE A 182 -36.26 -3.87 3.18
C ILE A 182 -36.08 -2.68 4.13
N GLY A 183 -36.81 -1.58 3.91
CA GLY A 183 -36.80 -0.38 4.74
C GLY A 183 -37.18 -0.60 6.22
N ASP A 184 -38.19 -1.43 6.47
CA ASP A 184 -38.70 -1.77 7.81
C ASP A 184 -37.79 -2.77 8.58
N GLY A 185 -36.76 -3.31 7.92
CA GLY A 185 -35.88 -4.33 8.51
C GLY A 185 -36.54 -5.69 8.68
N LYS A 186 -37.45 -6.05 7.78
CA LYS A 186 -38.05 -7.39 7.72
C LYS A 186 -37.31 -8.24 6.68
N ALA A 187 -37.32 -9.56 6.86
CA ALA A 187 -36.82 -10.48 5.86
C ALA A 187 -37.67 -10.37 4.58
N LEU A 188 -37.04 -10.36 3.40
CA LEU A 188 -37.74 -10.34 2.12
C LEU A 188 -38.32 -11.72 1.81
N LEU A 189 -37.49 -12.75 1.96
CA LEU A 189 -37.85 -14.15 1.73
C LEU A 189 -37.80 -14.89 3.06
N VAL A 190 -38.77 -15.79 3.25
CA VAL A 190 -38.87 -16.64 4.43
C VAL A 190 -39.07 -18.09 4.03
N VAL A 191 -38.47 -18.97 4.80
CA VAL A 191 -38.59 -20.42 4.72
C VAL A 191 -39.18 -20.90 6.05
N ASP A 192 -40.07 -21.89 5.97
CA ASP A 192 -40.62 -22.52 7.16
C ASP A 192 -39.55 -23.44 7.80
N ASP A 193 -38.85 -22.92 8.80
CA ASP A 193 -37.82 -23.65 9.56
C ASP A 193 -38.34 -24.97 10.14
N GLU A 194 -39.61 -25.03 10.58
CA GLU A 194 -40.18 -26.26 11.14
C GLU A 194 -40.35 -27.32 10.04
N ALA A 195 -40.89 -26.93 8.88
CA ALA A 195 -41.04 -27.84 7.73
C ALA A 195 -39.69 -28.32 7.17
N ILE A 196 -38.68 -27.45 7.14
CA ILE A 196 -37.32 -27.82 6.70
C ILE A 196 -36.69 -28.86 7.63
N ARG A 197 -36.89 -28.74 8.94
CA ARG A 197 -36.35 -29.68 9.94
C ARG A 197 -36.97 -31.07 9.83
N GLU A 198 -38.22 -31.18 9.37
CA GLU A 198 -38.89 -32.46 9.17
C GLU A 198 -38.40 -33.23 7.93
N LEU A 199 -37.87 -32.54 6.91
CA LEU A 199 -37.42 -33.13 5.64
C LEU A 199 -36.08 -33.89 5.76
N GLY A 200 -35.23 -33.48 6.71
CA GLY A 200 -33.85 -33.97 6.85
C GLY A 200 -32.92 -33.47 5.74
N GLU A 201 -31.60 -33.49 5.97
CA GLU A 201 -30.59 -32.88 5.08
C GLU A 201 -30.64 -33.38 3.61
N GLU A 202 -30.98 -34.65 3.38
CA GLU A 202 -31.01 -35.22 2.04
C GLU A 202 -32.17 -34.72 1.16
N ASN A 203 -33.26 -34.21 1.76
CA ASN A 203 -34.46 -33.79 1.03
C ASN A 203 -34.69 -32.26 1.06
N LEU A 204 -33.65 -31.49 1.41
CA LEU A 204 -33.76 -30.04 1.47
C LEU A 204 -34.13 -29.45 0.09
N PRO A 205 -35.01 -28.44 0.04
CA PRO A 205 -35.24 -27.66 -1.17
C PRO A 205 -33.95 -27.01 -1.67
N ARG A 206 -33.68 -27.13 -2.97
CA ARG A 206 -32.46 -26.63 -3.61
C ARG A 206 -32.76 -25.69 -4.76
N ILE A 207 -31.88 -24.71 -4.96
CA ILE A 207 -31.73 -24.03 -6.25
C ILE A 207 -30.55 -24.67 -6.97
N ILE A 208 -30.77 -25.26 -8.14
CA ILE A 208 -29.73 -25.95 -8.91
C ILE A 208 -29.65 -25.34 -10.31
N VAL A 209 -28.45 -24.89 -10.71
CA VAL A 209 -28.13 -24.53 -12.09
C VAL A 209 -27.23 -25.63 -12.64
N GLU A 210 -27.77 -26.53 -13.46
CA GLU A 210 -27.03 -27.67 -13.99
C GLU A 210 -25.97 -27.24 -15.01
N LYS A 211 -24.98 -28.10 -15.23
CA LYS A 211 -23.97 -27.89 -16.27
C LYS A 211 -24.66 -27.74 -17.64
N GLY A 212 -24.30 -26.68 -18.37
CA GLY A 212 -24.88 -26.34 -19.66
C GLY A 212 -26.17 -25.51 -19.59
N ALA A 213 -26.71 -25.24 -18.40
CA ALA A 213 -27.71 -24.19 -18.20
C ALA A 213 -27.04 -22.80 -18.26
N ALA A 214 -27.74 -21.81 -18.79
CA ALA A 214 -27.28 -20.43 -18.87
C ALA A 214 -28.35 -19.45 -18.36
N ILE A 215 -27.95 -18.57 -17.45
CA ILE A 215 -28.74 -17.45 -16.95
C ILE A 215 -28.03 -16.16 -17.33
N HIS A 216 -28.72 -15.27 -18.02
CA HIS A 216 -28.22 -13.96 -18.42
C HIS A 216 -29.17 -12.87 -17.92
N SER A 217 -28.59 -11.87 -17.24
CA SER A 217 -29.26 -10.63 -16.87
C SER A 217 -28.52 -9.40 -17.39
N ASN A 218 -29.25 -8.31 -17.61
CA ASN A 218 -28.70 -7.03 -18.03
C ASN A 218 -29.30 -5.89 -17.19
N ASP A 219 -28.45 -5.10 -16.55
CA ASP A 219 -28.79 -3.93 -15.71
C ASP A 219 -29.61 -4.22 -14.43
N ALA A 220 -30.07 -5.45 -14.19
CA ALA A 220 -30.74 -5.84 -12.93
C ALA A 220 -30.22 -7.19 -12.39
N PRO A 221 -30.29 -7.42 -11.06
CA PRO A 221 -29.52 -8.50 -10.41
C PRO A 221 -30.10 -9.89 -10.64
N VAL A 222 -29.27 -10.91 -10.46
CA VAL A 222 -29.67 -12.33 -10.34
C VAL A 222 -29.49 -12.75 -8.89
N VAL A 223 -30.58 -13.07 -8.20
CA VAL A 223 -30.57 -13.56 -6.82
C VAL A 223 -31.09 -15.00 -6.81
N LEU A 224 -30.26 -15.94 -6.36
CA LEU A 224 -30.63 -17.33 -6.12
C LEU A 224 -30.60 -17.58 -4.60
N ALA A 225 -31.74 -17.93 -4.00
CA ALA A 225 -31.86 -18.05 -2.55
C ALA A 225 -32.55 -19.34 -2.11
N GLY A 226 -32.07 -19.99 -1.06
CA GLY A 226 -32.71 -21.20 -0.52
C GLY A 226 -31.89 -21.87 0.58
N PRO A 227 -32.35 -22.98 1.16
CA PRO A 227 -31.55 -23.78 2.09
C PRO A 227 -30.20 -24.19 1.49
N GLU A 228 -30.21 -24.64 0.24
CA GLU A 228 -29.00 -24.91 -0.54
C GLU A 228 -29.08 -24.30 -1.95
N VAL A 229 -27.98 -23.67 -2.38
CA VAL A 229 -27.84 -23.11 -3.73
C VAL A 229 -26.60 -23.68 -4.40
N GLU A 230 -26.78 -24.29 -5.57
CA GLU A 230 -25.73 -24.97 -6.33
C GLU A 230 -25.67 -24.47 -7.77
N ASN A 231 -24.54 -23.90 -8.19
CA ASN A 231 -24.28 -23.50 -9.56
C ASN A 231 -23.21 -24.38 -10.22
N TYR A 232 -23.58 -25.13 -11.25
CA TYR A 232 -22.68 -25.88 -12.14
C TYR A 232 -22.71 -25.35 -13.59
N GLY A 233 -23.61 -24.41 -13.88
CA GLY A 233 -23.81 -23.81 -15.19
C GLY A 233 -23.13 -22.45 -15.32
N ASP A 234 -23.76 -21.60 -16.13
CA ASP A 234 -23.25 -20.29 -16.49
C ASP A 234 -24.20 -19.18 -16.03
N ILE A 235 -23.70 -18.22 -15.27
CA ILE A 235 -24.44 -17.02 -14.86
C ILE A 235 -23.67 -15.78 -15.34
N LEU A 236 -24.31 -14.95 -16.15
CA LEU A 236 -23.79 -13.66 -16.61
C LEU A 236 -24.73 -12.55 -16.16
N ALA A 237 -24.23 -11.56 -15.42
CA ALA A 237 -24.95 -10.34 -15.08
C ALA A 237 -24.18 -9.14 -15.62
N SER A 238 -24.76 -8.45 -16.61
CA SER A 238 -24.13 -7.26 -17.20
C SER A 238 -24.54 -6.02 -16.42
N ASN A 239 -23.57 -5.19 -16.02
CA ASN A 239 -23.76 -3.93 -15.28
C ASN A 239 -24.60 -4.11 -13.99
N SER A 240 -24.39 -5.24 -13.29
CA SER A 240 -25.30 -5.69 -12.25
C SER A 240 -24.66 -6.68 -11.28
N GLN A 241 -25.44 -7.23 -10.35
CA GLN A 241 -25.00 -8.13 -9.30
C GLN A 241 -25.50 -9.58 -9.49
N VAL A 242 -24.69 -10.55 -9.09
CA VAL A 242 -25.12 -11.93 -8.83
C VAL A 242 -25.06 -12.21 -7.33
N VAL A 243 -26.14 -12.74 -6.76
CA VAL A 243 -26.22 -13.15 -5.35
C VAL A 243 -26.59 -14.63 -5.28
N LEU A 244 -25.79 -15.43 -4.57
CA LEU A 244 -26.19 -16.77 -4.12
C LEU A 244 -26.30 -16.75 -2.58
N ALA A 245 -27.49 -17.06 -2.06
CA ALA A 245 -27.79 -17.00 -0.64
C ALA A 245 -28.28 -18.34 -0.10
N GLY A 246 -27.51 -18.94 0.80
CA GLY A 246 -27.83 -20.17 1.52
C GLY A 246 -28.34 -19.87 2.93
N GLY A 247 -29.64 -20.05 3.19
CA GLY A 247 -30.26 -19.80 4.50
C GLY A 247 -31.51 -20.65 4.72
N ARG A 248 -31.79 -21.04 5.96
CA ARG A 248 -32.90 -21.96 6.25
C ARG A 248 -34.17 -21.31 6.79
N LYS A 249 -34.15 -20.00 7.05
CA LYS A 249 -35.30 -19.30 7.60
C LYS A 249 -35.49 -17.93 6.97
N ASP A 250 -34.66 -16.94 7.29
CA ASP A 250 -34.88 -15.55 6.90
C ASP A 250 -33.76 -15.04 5.97
N PHE A 251 -34.13 -14.34 4.90
CA PHE A 251 -33.21 -13.66 3.99
C PHE A 251 -33.44 -12.16 4.03
N TYR A 252 -32.44 -11.41 4.47
CA TYR A 252 -32.47 -9.96 4.59
C TYR A 252 -31.73 -9.34 3.41
N LEU A 253 -32.37 -8.40 2.73
CA LEU A 253 -31.77 -7.62 1.66
C LEU A 253 -31.82 -6.14 2.07
N ALA A 254 -30.76 -5.39 1.78
CA ALA A 254 -30.75 -3.93 1.83
C ALA A 254 -30.42 -3.36 0.45
N VAL A 255 -31.12 -2.30 0.03
CA VAL A 255 -30.97 -1.72 -1.31
C VAL A 255 -29.84 -0.70 -1.32
N SER A 256 -28.88 -0.91 -2.21
CA SER A 256 -27.64 -0.15 -2.32
C SER A 256 -27.50 0.48 -3.70
N ASP A 257 -28.46 1.35 -4.05
CA ASP A 257 -28.51 2.01 -5.36
C ASP A 257 -27.56 3.20 -5.45
N ASN A 258 -27.30 3.85 -4.31
CA ASN A 258 -26.45 5.04 -4.19
C ASN A 258 -25.12 4.71 -3.52
N ASP A 259 -24.78 3.43 -3.30
CA ASP A 259 -23.47 3.07 -2.78
C ASP A 259 -22.52 2.70 -3.93
N TYR A 260 -21.51 3.54 -4.16
CA TYR A 260 -20.50 3.27 -5.16
C TYR A 260 -19.58 2.11 -4.76
N ASP A 261 -19.56 1.69 -3.49
CA ASP A 261 -18.77 0.53 -3.02
C ASP A 261 -19.53 -0.79 -3.20
N LEU A 262 -20.87 -0.75 -3.26
CA LEU A 262 -21.76 -1.89 -3.51
C LEU A 262 -22.98 -1.45 -4.31
N ARG A 263 -22.96 -1.68 -5.63
CA ARG A 263 -24.16 -1.54 -6.49
C ARG A 263 -24.98 -2.82 -6.44
N GLY A 264 -26.20 -2.75 -5.90
CA GLY A 264 -27.12 -3.89 -5.80
C GLY A 264 -27.67 -4.10 -4.39
N TYR A 265 -27.77 -5.36 -3.96
CA TYR A 265 -28.26 -5.75 -2.65
C TYR A 265 -27.11 -6.13 -1.70
N LEU A 266 -27.16 -5.63 -0.47
CA LEU A 266 -26.47 -6.28 0.65
C LEU A 266 -27.36 -7.42 1.15
N VAL A 267 -26.80 -8.61 1.36
CA VAL A 267 -27.58 -9.81 1.64
C VAL A 267 -27.06 -10.51 2.89
N GLU A 268 -27.96 -10.82 3.80
CA GLU A 268 -27.69 -11.57 5.03
C GLU A 268 -28.72 -12.69 5.21
N VAL A 269 -28.33 -13.74 5.93
CA VAL A 269 -29.15 -14.94 6.13
C VAL A 269 -29.27 -15.33 7.59
N ASN A 270 -30.38 -15.94 7.94
CA ASN A 270 -30.64 -16.53 9.24
C ASN A 270 -31.28 -17.91 9.04
N SER A 271 -30.69 -18.94 9.66
CA SER A 271 -31.16 -20.32 9.61
C SER A 271 -32.02 -20.75 10.81
N GLY A 272 -32.41 -19.82 11.67
CA GLY A 272 -33.29 -20.11 12.81
C GLY A 272 -32.58 -20.77 13.99
N SER A 273 -33.35 -21.48 14.83
CA SER A 273 -32.86 -21.99 16.12
C SER A 273 -32.22 -23.38 16.08
N GLY A 274 -32.18 -24.03 14.90
CA GLY A 274 -31.52 -25.33 14.70
C GLY A 274 -29.99 -25.24 14.74
N SER A 275 -29.30 -26.38 14.68
CA SER A 275 -27.84 -26.45 14.47
C SER A 275 -27.45 -26.51 12.99
N GLU A 276 -28.40 -26.87 12.13
CA GLU A 276 -28.19 -26.98 10.69
C GLU A 276 -28.22 -25.60 10.04
N ARG A 277 -27.45 -25.40 8.97
CA ARG A 277 -27.24 -24.08 8.35
C ARG A 277 -27.37 -24.14 6.84
N GLY A 278 -27.42 -22.98 6.19
CA GLY A 278 -27.53 -22.87 4.73
C GLY A 278 -26.20 -23.04 4.00
N LYS A 279 -26.26 -23.54 2.77
CA LYS A 279 -25.07 -23.87 1.94
C LYS A 279 -25.11 -23.22 0.56
N VAL A 280 -23.95 -22.79 0.08
CA VAL A 280 -23.73 -22.30 -1.29
C VAL A 280 -22.58 -23.06 -1.94
N THR A 281 -22.77 -23.53 -3.16
CA THR A 281 -21.72 -24.15 -3.97
C THR A 281 -21.69 -23.52 -5.37
N ASN A 282 -20.53 -23.02 -5.78
CA ASN A 282 -20.27 -22.62 -7.16
C ASN A 282 -19.19 -23.51 -7.76
N ALA A 283 -19.56 -24.37 -8.71
CA ALA A 283 -18.65 -25.18 -9.52
C ALA A 283 -18.73 -24.80 -11.02
N GLY A 284 -19.62 -23.87 -11.38
CA GLY A 284 -19.82 -23.30 -12.70
C GLY A 284 -19.04 -22.00 -12.93
N SER A 285 -19.58 -21.13 -13.79
CA SER A 285 -19.03 -19.80 -14.08
C SER A 285 -20.03 -18.72 -13.66
N ILE A 286 -19.56 -17.73 -12.91
CA ILE A 286 -20.30 -16.51 -12.58
C ILE A 286 -19.49 -15.32 -13.11
N VAL A 287 -20.09 -14.51 -13.97
CA VAL A 287 -19.48 -13.30 -14.52
C VAL A 287 -20.39 -12.10 -14.25
N ALA A 288 -19.88 -11.09 -13.53
CA ALA A 288 -20.56 -9.81 -13.32
C ALA A 288 -19.75 -8.68 -13.97
N THR A 289 -20.17 -8.21 -15.14
CA THR A 289 -19.41 -7.14 -15.84
C THR A 289 -19.75 -5.77 -15.26
N LEU A 290 -18.75 -4.94 -14.92
CA LEU A 290 -18.95 -3.64 -14.26
C LEU A 290 -19.88 -3.75 -13.03
N GLY A 291 -19.72 -4.84 -12.28
CA GLY A 291 -20.71 -5.34 -11.34
C GLY A 291 -20.11 -6.12 -10.20
N ASN A 292 -20.96 -6.77 -9.41
CA ASN A 292 -20.58 -7.36 -8.13
C ASN A 292 -21.06 -8.81 -8.00
N VAL A 293 -20.36 -9.64 -7.23
CA VAL A 293 -20.81 -10.99 -6.89
C VAL A 293 -20.83 -11.17 -5.38
N THR A 294 -21.94 -11.66 -4.85
CA THR A 294 -22.12 -11.93 -3.41
C THR A 294 -22.49 -13.39 -3.19
N LEU A 295 -21.71 -14.11 -2.41
CA LEU A 295 -22.06 -15.43 -1.87
C LEU A 295 -22.26 -15.27 -0.36
N VAL A 296 -23.39 -15.73 0.17
CA VAL A 296 -23.66 -15.69 1.61
C VAL A 296 -24.29 -17.01 2.06
N GLY A 297 -23.83 -17.54 3.19
CA GLY A 297 -24.30 -18.81 3.76
C GLY A 297 -23.42 -19.23 4.92
N SER A 298 -23.66 -20.37 5.54
CA SER A 298 -22.75 -20.89 6.58
C SER A 298 -21.65 -21.76 6.00
N GLU A 299 -21.93 -22.53 4.95
CA GLU A 299 -20.92 -23.29 4.22
C GLU A 299 -20.88 -22.79 2.77
N ILE A 300 -19.72 -22.32 2.32
CA ILE A 300 -19.51 -21.86 0.95
C ILE A 300 -18.39 -22.66 0.30
N ILE A 301 -18.71 -23.35 -0.79
CA ILE A 301 -17.71 -24.04 -1.62
C ILE A 301 -17.59 -23.31 -2.95
N GLN A 302 -16.43 -22.71 -3.20
CA GLN A 302 -16.08 -22.12 -4.48
C GLN A 302 -15.09 -23.02 -5.22
N ALA A 303 -15.59 -23.79 -6.18
CA ALA A 303 -14.83 -24.73 -7.01
C ALA A 303 -14.70 -24.28 -8.48
N GLY A 304 -15.50 -23.31 -8.92
CA GLY A 304 -15.58 -22.85 -10.30
C GLY A 304 -14.85 -21.53 -10.56
N GLU A 305 -15.42 -20.73 -11.45
CA GLU A 305 -14.94 -19.37 -11.78
C GLU A 305 -15.93 -18.32 -11.28
N ILE A 306 -15.42 -17.29 -10.61
CA ILE A 306 -16.12 -16.03 -10.36
C ILE A 306 -15.27 -14.90 -10.95
N LYS A 307 -15.86 -14.08 -11.81
CA LYS A 307 -15.22 -12.91 -12.41
C LYS A 307 -16.10 -11.67 -12.25
N ALA A 308 -15.62 -10.68 -11.52
CA ALA A 308 -16.14 -9.32 -11.58
C ALA A 308 -15.20 -8.43 -12.41
N THR A 309 -15.69 -7.31 -12.94
CA THR A 309 -14.82 -6.38 -13.69
C THR A 309 -14.97 -4.94 -13.21
N SER A 310 -13.87 -4.19 -13.26
CA SER A 310 -13.80 -2.77 -12.94
C SER A 310 -13.35 -1.96 -14.15
N ALA A 311 -13.86 -0.73 -14.29
CA ALA A 311 -13.42 0.29 -15.21
C ALA A 311 -13.12 1.60 -14.48
N VAL A 312 -12.70 2.63 -15.22
CA VAL A 312 -12.30 3.94 -14.67
C VAL A 312 -13.40 4.66 -13.88
N ASP A 313 -14.67 4.38 -14.20
CA ASP A 313 -15.87 5.00 -13.64
C ASP A 313 -16.66 4.06 -12.72
N VAL A 314 -16.25 2.79 -12.66
CA VAL A 314 -17.02 1.71 -12.04
C VAL A 314 -16.07 0.70 -11.39
N ASN A 315 -16.17 0.49 -10.09
CA ASN A 315 -15.49 -0.60 -9.41
C ASN A 315 -16.18 -1.96 -9.63
N GLY A 316 -15.41 -3.04 -9.55
CA GLY A 316 -15.92 -4.41 -9.44
C GLY A 316 -15.65 -4.96 -8.05
N SER A 317 -16.61 -5.69 -7.48
CA SER A 317 -16.44 -6.32 -6.17
C SER A 317 -16.90 -7.78 -6.10
N ILE A 318 -16.22 -8.55 -5.27
CA ILE A 318 -16.63 -9.92 -4.92
C ILE A 318 -16.67 -10.03 -3.39
N HIS A 319 -17.79 -10.49 -2.86
CA HIS A 319 -18.02 -10.68 -1.44
C HIS A 319 -18.41 -12.14 -1.19
N ILE A 320 -17.64 -12.84 -0.37
CA ILE A 320 -17.91 -14.21 0.04
C ILE A 320 -18.02 -14.21 1.57
N MET A 321 -19.24 -14.31 2.08
CA MET A 321 -19.55 -14.13 3.49
C MET A 321 -20.09 -15.44 4.07
N ALA A 322 -19.21 -16.26 4.65
CA ALA A 322 -19.62 -17.44 5.39
C ALA A 322 -20.09 -17.04 6.80
N ARG A 323 -21.32 -16.55 6.92
CA ARG A 323 -21.94 -16.19 8.20
C ARG A 323 -23.45 -16.43 8.19
N ASP A 324 -23.99 -16.72 9.36
CA ASP A 324 -25.40 -17.00 9.58
C ASP A 324 -25.86 -16.36 10.91
N GLN A 325 -27.11 -16.58 11.29
CA GLN A 325 -27.74 -16.03 12.49
C GLN A 325 -27.77 -14.50 12.47
N ALA A 326 -28.15 -13.94 11.31
CA ALA A 326 -28.23 -12.50 11.10
C ALA A 326 -29.07 -11.81 12.18
N LYS A 327 -28.49 -10.77 12.78
CA LYS A 327 -29.11 -9.92 13.80
C LYS A 327 -29.06 -8.45 13.36
N GLU A 328 -30.16 -7.75 13.58
CA GLU A 328 -30.25 -6.30 13.36
C GLU A 328 -29.27 -5.54 14.29
N VAL A 329 -28.48 -4.63 13.74
CA VAL A 329 -27.54 -3.78 14.49
C VAL A 329 -27.82 -2.29 14.39
N GLY A 330 -28.71 -1.86 13.49
CA GLY A 330 -29.13 -0.48 13.37
C GLY A 330 -29.67 -0.14 11.98
N ASP A 331 -30.04 1.12 11.77
CA ASP A 331 -30.45 1.66 10.47
C ASP A 331 -29.22 2.15 9.70
N PHE A 332 -29.04 1.73 8.44
CA PHE A 332 -27.92 2.15 7.60
C PHE A 332 -27.81 3.67 7.45
N GLN A 333 -28.92 4.40 7.49
CA GLN A 333 -28.95 5.86 7.41
C GLN A 333 -28.45 6.56 8.68
N THR A 334 -28.45 5.87 9.83
CA THR A 334 -28.01 6.43 11.12
C THR A 334 -26.73 5.79 11.67
N LEU A 335 -26.36 4.60 11.18
CA LEU A 335 -25.13 3.90 11.57
C LEU A 335 -23.91 4.77 11.21
N ALA A 336 -23.06 5.03 12.20
CA ALA A 336 -21.84 5.80 11.97
C ALA A 336 -20.88 5.00 11.08
N ARG A 337 -20.37 5.60 10.00
CA ARG A 337 -19.46 4.94 9.03
C ARG A 337 -18.18 4.43 9.68
N ASN A 338 -17.69 5.16 10.68
CA ASN A 338 -16.51 4.79 11.43
C ASN A 338 -16.79 3.84 12.60
N SER A 339 -18.05 3.40 12.75
CA SER A 339 -18.37 2.41 13.77
C SER A 339 -17.90 1.04 13.33
N ALA A 340 -17.45 0.26 14.29
CA ALA A 340 -17.10 -1.13 14.06
C ALA A 340 -18.29 -1.93 13.48
N TYR A 341 -19.54 -1.55 13.80
CA TYR A 341 -20.74 -2.16 13.25
C TYR A 341 -20.91 -1.92 11.75
N TRP A 342 -20.52 -0.74 11.23
CA TRP A 342 -20.51 -0.50 9.79
C TRP A 342 -19.46 -1.38 9.11
N SER A 343 -18.24 -1.40 9.66
CA SER A 343 -17.17 -2.29 9.19
C SER A 343 -17.59 -3.76 9.24
N ALA A 344 -18.32 -4.22 10.26
CA ALA A 344 -18.76 -5.60 10.35
C ALA A 344 -19.96 -5.91 9.42
N ALA A 345 -20.90 -4.99 9.23
CA ALA A 345 -22.00 -5.16 8.28
C ALA A 345 -21.50 -5.30 6.84
N ASN A 346 -20.51 -4.49 6.47
CA ASN A 346 -19.92 -4.48 5.13
C ASN A 346 -18.60 -5.27 5.03
N PHE A 347 -18.20 -5.89 6.14
CA PHE A 347 -16.94 -6.62 6.33
C PHE A 347 -15.74 -5.86 5.73
N ASP A 348 -15.67 -4.58 6.06
CA ASP A 348 -14.70 -3.63 5.54
C ASP A 348 -13.55 -3.53 6.55
N VAL A 349 -12.36 -3.98 6.14
CA VAL A 349 -11.15 -3.85 6.97
C VAL A 349 -10.71 -2.40 6.91
N ALA A 350 -10.30 -1.84 8.06
CA ALA A 350 -9.91 -0.45 8.16
C ALA A 350 -8.86 -0.10 7.10
N ARG A 351 -9.17 0.99 6.39
CA ARG A 351 -8.59 1.31 5.08
C ARG A 351 -7.27 2.10 5.16
N GLU A 352 -6.92 2.66 6.33
CA GLU A 352 -5.84 3.67 6.45
C GLU A 352 -4.85 3.43 7.60
N SER A 353 -4.59 2.20 8.04
CA SER A 353 -3.59 2.02 9.11
C SER A 353 -2.92 0.65 9.11
N THR A 354 -1.61 0.67 9.34
CA THR A 354 -0.75 -0.48 9.68
C THR A 354 -1.10 -1.10 11.03
N ASN A 355 -2.05 -0.53 11.79
CA ASN A 355 -2.39 -0.99 13.14
C ASN A 355 -3.88 -1.36 13.20
N LEU A 356 -4.19 -2.62 12.85
CA LEU A 356 -5.51 -3.20 13.12
C LEU A 356 -5.71 -3.29 14.65
N LYS A 357 -6.95 -3.09 15.12
CA LYS A 357 -7.35 -3.38 16.50
C LYS A 357 -7.23 -4.89 16.75
N PRO A 358 -7.29 -5.31 18.02
CA PRO A 358 -7.41 -6.72 18.39
C PRO A 358 -8.62 -7.47 17.82
N ASP A 359 -9.48 -6.83 17.03
CA ASP A 359 -10.56 -7.48 16.29
C ASP A 359 -10.15 -7.80 14.84
N GLY A 360 -8.94 -7.48 14.38
CA GLY A 360 -8.47 -7.81 13.03
C GLY A 360 -9.22 -7.15 11.88
N VAL A 361 -10.12 -6.20 12.16
CA VAL A 361 -10.99 -5.56 11.14
C VAL A 361 -11.01 -4.05 11.29
N THR A 362 -10.97 -3.49 12.50
CA THR A 362 -11.04 -2.03 12.71
C THR A 362 -9.64 -1.45 12.98
N SER A 363 -9.41 -0.14 12.78
CA SER A 363 -8.09 0.49 13.05
C SER A 363 -8.00 1.01 14.48
N SER A 364 -6.83 0.89 15.11
CA SER A 364 -6.56 1.39 16.47
C SER A 364 -6.48 2.92 16.56
N ALA A 365 -6.11 3.59 15.45
CA ALA A 365 -6.00 5.05 15.35
C ALA A 365 -7.34 5.80 15.29
N GLY A 366 -8.46 5.08 15.20
CA GLY A 366 -9.70 5.66 14.69
C GLY A 366 -9.59 5.95 13.20
N LEU A 367 -10.71 5.97 12.48
CA LEU A 367 -10.70 6.36 11.07
C LEU A 367 -10.51 7.88 11.01
N VAL A 368 -9.41 8.34 10.39
CA VAL A 368 -9.29 9.73 9.95
C VAL A 368 -10.45 9.99 8.99
N PRO A 369 -11.16 11.13 9.09
CA PRO A 369 -12.25 11.44 8.17
C PRO A 369 -11.70 11.68 6.76
N ASP A 370 -11.84 10.69 5.89
CA ASP A 370 -11.67 10.78 4.44
C ASP A 370 -12.93 11.44 3.80
N PRO A 371 -12.85 12.16 2.67
CA PRO A 371 -12.36 13.53 2.41
C PRO A 371 -13.50 14.59 2.61
N PRO A 372 -13.55 15.81 1.99
CA PRO A 372 -14.39 16.92 2.48
C PRO A 372 -15.90 16.62 2.48
N ALA A 373 -16.61 17.32 3.37
CA ALA A 373 -18.02 17.11 3.71
C ALA A 373 -19.02 17.21 2.54
N ASP A 374 -18.60 17.65 1.34
CA ASP A 374 -19.46 17.79 0.17
C ASP A 374 -19.56 16.52 -0.69
N GLN A 375 -18.71 15.50 -0.46
CA GLN A 375 -18.77 14.19 -1.12
C GLN A 375 -19.32 13.07 -0.22
N GLN A 376 -19.78 13.39 1.00
CA GLN A 376 -20.26 12.44 2.01
C GLN A 376 -21.68 11.85 1.75
N THR A 377 -22.38 12.28 0.70
CA THR A 377 -23.83 12.04 0.54
C THR A 377 -24.23 10.71 -0.11
N ASN A 378 -23.28 9.83 -0.45
CA ASN A 378 -23.51 8.90 -1.56
C ASN A 378 -22.84 7.53 -1.38
N GLN A 379 -22.82 6.94 -0.18
CA GLN A 379 -22.23 5.60 0.06
C GLN A 379 -23.00 4.84 1.14
N ARG A 380 -24.32 4.84 1.05
CA ARG A 380 -25.18 4.11 1.98
C ARG A 380 -26.26 3.40 1.19
N PRO A 381 -26.72 2.23 1.67
CA PRO A 381 -28.00 1.70 1.25
C PRO A 381 -29.05 2.81 1.28
N SER A 382 -29.70 3.06 0.14
CA SER A 382 -30.71 4.12 0.01
C SER A 382 -31.86 3.92 0.99
N THR A 383 -32.13 2.65 1.33
CA THR A 383 -33.13 2.21 2.32
C THR A 383 -32.70 0.87 2.93
N GLY A 384 -32.97 0.67 4.23
CA GLY A 384 -32.90 -0.64 4.89
C GLY A 384 -32.13 -0.66 6.22
N LYS A 385 -32.28 -1.76 6.96
CA LYS A 385 -31.55 -1.98 8.21
C LYS A 385 -30.30 -2.82 8.02
N ALA A 386 -29.29 -2.56 8.84
CA ALA A 386 -28.06 -3.32 8.90
C ALA A 386 -28.26 -4.60 9.70
N PHE A 387 -27.95 -5.73 9.06
CA PHE A 387 -27.91 -7.05 9.67
C PHE A 387 -26.48 -7.58 9.65
N ILE A 388 -26.12 -8.34 10.68
CA ILE A 388 -24.81 -8.99 10.79
C ILE A 388 -25.01 -10.41 11.30
N GLY A 389 -24.49 -11.40 10.56
CA GLY A 389 -24.38 -12.78 11.06
C GLY A 389 -23.59 -12.87 12.36
N ARG A 390 -24.10 -13.64 13.33
CA ARG A 390 -23.50 -13.85 14.67
C ARG A 390 -22.61 -15.09 14.74
N GLU A 391 -22.66 -15.94 13.72
CA GLU A 391 -21.97 -17.23 13.70
C GLU A 391 -21.17 -17.34 12.41
N GLY A 392 -19.83 -17.38 12.54
CA GLY A 392 -18.90 -17.60 11.44
C GLY A 392 -18.96 -19.04 10.92
N GLY A 393 -19.00 -19.17 9.60
CA GLY A 393 -19.08 -20.43 8.88
C GLY A 393 -17.77 -20.85 8.20
N SER A 394 -17.83 -21.66 7.15
CA SER A 394 -16.66 -22.08 6.38
C SER A 394 -16.71 -21.62 4.92
N VAL A 395 -15.56 -21.21 4.39
CA VAL A 395 -15.32 -20.98 2.97
C VAL A 395 -14.23 -21.94 2.50
N THR A 396 -14.48 -22.70 1.45
CA THR A 396 -13.49 -23.55 0.79
C THR A 396 -13.34 -23.14 -0.67
N PHE A 397 -12.13 -22.70 -1.05
CA PHE A 397 -11.75 -22.57 -2.45
C PHE A 397 -11.11 -23.88 -2.91
N ALA A 398 -11.85 -24.65 -3.71
CA ALA A 398 -11.38 -25.95 -4.17
C ALA A 398 -10.18 -25.81 -5.12
N PRO A 399 -9.43 -26.90 -5.41
CA PRO A 399 -8.20 -26.81 -6.16
C PRO A 399 -8.39 -26.29 -7.57
N GLY A 400 -7.58 -25.30 -7.96
CA GLY A 400 -7.65 -24.66 -9.27
C GLY A 400 -8.87 -23.77 -9.49
N SER A 401 -9.68 -23.50 -8.46
CA SER A 401 -10.75 -22.49 -8.54
C SER A 401 -10.18 -21.09 -8.76
N VAL A 402 -10.94 -20.23 -9.43
CA VAL A 402 -10.51 -18.86 -9.75
C VAL A 402 -11.60 -17.88 -9.31
N THR A 403 -11.23 -16.94 -8.45
CA THR A 403 -12.09 -15.84 -8.01
C THR A 403 -11.33 -14.54 -8.28
N GLN A 404 -11.81 -13.74 -9.23
CA GLN A 404 -11.05 -12.57 -9.68
C GLN A 404 -11.88 -11.32 -9.95
N VAL A 405 -11.34 -10.17 -9.56
CA VAL A 405 -11.73 -8.86 -10.08
C VAL A 405 -10.70 -8.46 -11.15
N ALA A 406 -11.16 -8.27 -12.38
CA ALA A 406 -10.31 -7.89 -13.50
C ALA A 406 -10.59 -6.46 -13.96
N VAL A 407 -9.54 -5.78 -14.41
CA VAL A 407 -9.71 -4.49 -15.08
C VAL A 407 -10.33 -4.70 -16.46
N GLN A 408 -11.16 -3.76 -16.86
CA GLN A 408 -11.82 -3.67 -18.15
C GLN A 408 -11.76 -2.21 -18.62
N ASP A 409 -11.01 -1.98 -19.69
CA ASP A 409 -10.92 -0.72 -20.41
C ASP A 409 -12.05 -0.54 -21.43
N LEU A 410 -12.62 -1.64 -21.94
CA LEU A 410 -13.67 -1.62 -22.97
C LEU A 410 -15.03 -1.15 -22.44
N ASP A 411 -15.74 -0.36 -23.25
CA ASP A 411 -17.09 0.12 -22.99
C ASP A 411 -18.14 -0.88 -23.53
N HIS A 412 -18.61 -1.78 -22.67
CA HIS A 412 -19.60 -2.80 -23.03
C HIS A 412 -20.95 -2.23 -23.51
N GLY A 413 -21.34 -1.03 -23.02
CA GLY A 413 -22.58 -0.38 -23.44
C GLY A 413 -22.52 0.00 -24.93
N LYS A 414 -21.36 0.49 -25.38
CA LYS A 414 -21.13 0.82 -26.80
C LYS A 414 -20.84 -0.42 -27.66
N LEU A 415 -20.23 -1.45 -27.09
CA LEU A 415 -19.84 -2.66 -27.83
C LEU A 415 -21.01 -3.59 -28.13
N THR A 416 -21.99 -3.72 -27.22
CA THR A 416 -23.08 -4.69 -27.40
C THR A 416 -23.82 -4.52 -28.74
N PRO A 417 -24.23 -3.30 -29.16
CA PRO A 417 -24.84 -3.09 -30.46
C PRO A 417 -23.95 -3.51 -31.63
N LEU A 418 -22.64 -3.22 -31.54
CA LEU A 418 -21.65 -3.55 -32.57
C LEU A 418 -21.47 -5.08 -32.72
N LEU A 419 -21.40 -5.80 -31.61
CA LEU A 419 -21.29 -7.27 -31.61
C LEU A 419 -22.51 -7.91 -32.26
N VAL A 420 -23.70 -7.45 -31.90
CA VAL A 420 -24.96 -7.95 -32.47
C VAL A 420 -25.04 -7.67 -33.97
N ASP A 421 -24.68 -6.46 -34.42
CA ASP A 421 -24.68 -6.08 -35.84
C ASP A 421 -23.73 -6.95 -36.68
N HIS A 422 -22.62 -7.40 -36.07
CA HIS A 422 -21.63 -8.27 -36.72
C HIS A 422 -21.83 -9.77 -36.42
N GLY A 423 -22.98 -10.17 -35.86
CA GLY A 423 -23.33 -11.58 -35.63
C GLY A 423 -22.45 -12.28 -34.59
N VAL A 424 -21.82 -11.53 -33.68
CA VAL A 424 -21.05 -12.04 -32.55
C VAL A 424 -21.96 -12.14 -31.34
N ASP A 425 -22.02 -13.30 -30.69
CA ASP A 425 -22.77 -13.49 -29.46
C ASP A 425 -22.15 -12.68 -28.30
N PRO A 426 -22.83 -11.66 -27.75
CA PRO A 426 -22.31 -10.85 -26.66
C PRO A 426 -22.02 -11.68 -25.40
N VAL A 427 -22.81 -12.72 -25.14
CA VAL A 427 -22.63 -13.57 -23.95
C VAL A 427 -21.31 -14.33 -24.03
N ALA A 428 -21.04 -14.98 -25.16
CA ALA A 428 -19.76 -15.65 -25.40
C ALA A 428 -18.59 -14.66 -25.44
N PHE A 429 -18.80 -13.44 -25.92
CA PHE A 429 -17.78 -12.40 -26.01
C PHE A 429 -17.33 -11.88 -24.63
N TYR A 430 -18.28 -11.48 -23.77
CA TYR A 430 -17.94 -10.88 -22.46
C TYR A 430 -17.34 -11.87 -21.45
N LYS A 431 -17.52 -13.18 -21.67
CA LYS A 431 -16.82 -14.22 -20.91
C LYS A 431 -15.33 -14.33 -21.23
N GLN A 432 -14.88 -13.80 -22.37
CA GLN A 432 -13.47 -13.85 -22.74
C GLN A 432 -12.62 -12.91 -21.87
N SER A 433 -11.31 -13.12 -21.89
CA SER A 433 -10.36 -12.12 -21.38
C SER A 433 -10.42 -10.84 -22.23
N GLU A 434 -10.16 -9.68 -21.65
CA GLU A 434 -10.18 -8.43 -22.40
C GLU A 434 -9.17 -8.43 -23.57
N ALA A 435 -8.01 -9.07 -23.42
CA ALA A 435 -7.06 -9.23 -24.52
C ALA A 435 -7.66 -10.00 -25.72
N GLN A 436 -8.46 -11.04 -25.45
CA GLN A 436 -9.18 -11.78 -26.50
C GLN A 436 -10.30 -10.93 -27.11
N GLN A 437 -11.03 -10.17 -26.28
CA GLN A 437 -12.04 -9.23 -26.74
C GLN A 437 -11.43 -8.19 -27.68
N ILE A 438 -10.32 -7.55 -27.29
CA ILE A 438 -9.56 -6.59 -28.11
C ILE A 438 -9.07 -7.24 -29.41
N ALA A 439 -8.53 -8.47 -29.37
CA ALA A 439 -8.07 -9.16 -30.56
C ALA A 439 -9.23 -9.46 -31.55
N GLN A 440 -10.39 -9.86 -31.02
CA GLN A 440 -11.58 -10.11 -31.81
C GLN A 440 -12.16 -8.80 -32.39
N ILE A 441 -12.20 -7.71 -31.61
CA ILE A 441 -12.61 -6.39 -32.10
C ILE A 441 -11.66 -5.87 -33.18
N LYS A 442 -10.34 -5.99 -33.01
CA LYS A 442 -9.35 -5.60 -34.03
C LYS A 442 -9.55 -6.35 -35.34
N LYS A 443 -9.95 -7.62 -35.27
CA LYS A 443 -10.30 -8.41 -36.46
C LYS A 443 -11.56 -7.85 -37.14
N LEU A 444 -12.61 -7.57 -36.36
CA LEU A 444 -13.82 -6.92 -36.88
C LEU A 444 -13.53 -5.55 -37.50
N GLU A 445 -12.66 -4.74 -36.87
CA GLU A 445 -12.23 -3.43 -37.39
C GLU A 445 -11.51 -3.57 -38.73
N SER A 446 -10.65 -4.58 -38.87
CA SER A 446 -9.95 -4.87 -40.14
C SER A 446 -10.90 -5.34 -41.24
N ASP A 447 -11.92 -6.11 -40.88
CA ASP A 447 -12.92 -6.65 -41.83
C ASP A 447 -13.93 -5.57 -42.27
N ALA A 448 -14.18 -4.56 -41.42
CA ALA A 448 -15.19 -3.51 -41.63
C ALA A 448 -14.67 -2.27 -42.40
N GLU A 449 -13.51 -2.33 -43.05
CA GLU A 449 -12.93 -1.24 -43.88
C GLU A 449 -12.98 0.18 -43.24
N ARG A 450 -12.73 0.29 -41.92
CA ARG A 450 -12.78 1.54 -41.09
C ARG A 450 -14.17 2.09 -40.75
N GLN A 451 -15.22 1.26 -40.72
CA GLN A 451 -16.53 1.71 -40.23
C GLN A 451 -16.56 2.11 -38.73
N PHE A 452 -15.62 1.59 -37.94
CA PHE A 452 -15.43 1.96 -36.53
C PHE A 452 -13.95 1.85 -36.13
N ARG A 453 -13.59 2.38 -34.96
CA ARG A 453 -12.27 2.22 -34.34
C ARG A 453 -12.39 1.69 -32.92
N LEU A 454 -11.43 0.84 -32.52
CA LEU A 454 -11.34 0.36 -31.14
C LEU A 454 -11.27 1.51 -30.12
N SER A 455 -10.53 2.58 -30.44
CA SER A 455 -10.34 3.75 -29.57
C SER A 455 -11.66 4.41 -29.13
N ASP A 456 -12.71 4.32 -29.94
CA ASP A 456 -14.01 4.95 -29.67
C ASP A 456 -14.84 4.16 -28.63
N HIS A 457 -14.39 2.95 -28.33
CA HIS A 457 -15.04 1.97 -27.43
C HIS A 457 -14.19 1.67 -26.18
N VAL A 458 -13.22 2.53 -25.87
CA VAL A 458 -12.40 2.46 -24.65
C VAL A 458 -12.85 3.57 -23.68
N LYS A 459 -12.90 3.26 -22.39
CA LYS A 459 -13.15 4.21 -21.32
C LYS A 459 -11.85 4.85 -20.86
N TYR A 460 -11.92 6.16 -20.61
CA TYR A 460 -10.79 6.94 -20.12
C TYR A 460 -11.22 7.86 -18.98
N ALA A 461 -10.30 8.14 -18.07
CA ALA A 461 -10.48 9.12 -17.01
C ALA A 461 -9.15 9.81 -16.68
N THR A 462 -9.22 10.98 -16.05
CA THR A 462 -8.02 11.72 -15.65
C THR A 462 -7.52 11.26 -14.28
N ASN A 463 -6.29 11.63 -13.90
CA ASN A 463 -5.78 11.39 -12.55
C ASN A 463 -6.55 12.17 -11.46
N GLN A 464 -7.32 13.19 -11.84
CA GLN A 464 -8.24 13.93 -10.95
C GLN A 464 -9.68 13.40 -11.00
N SER A 465 -9.89 12.24 -11.64
CA SER A 465 -11.17 11.56 -11.61
C SER A 465 -11.15 10.55 -10.46
N LEU A 466 -12.09 10.65 -9.55
CA LEU A 466 -12.31 9.64 -8.51
C LEU A 466 -12.43 8.25 -9.15
N GLN A 467 -11.66 7.28 -8.65
CA GLN A 467 -11.86 5.86 -8.94
C GLN A 467 -11.98 5.12 -7.62
N ARG A 468 -13.01 4.27 -7.51
CA ARG A 468 -13.29 3.51 -6.29
C ARG A 468 -12.56 2.18 -6.33
N ASP A 469 -12.28 1.66 -5.14
CA ASP A 469 -11.50 0.43 -4.95
C ASP A 469 -12.19 -0.80 -5.56
N SER A 470 -11.39 -1.61 -6.23
CA SER A 470 -11.75 -2.95 -6.69
C SER A 470 -11.44 -3.95 -5.59
N ARG A 471 -12.46 -4.65 -5.08
CA ARG A 471 -12.32 -5.43 -3.84
C ARG A 471 -12.68 -6.90 -4.00
N LEU A 472 -11.90 -7.77 -3.36
CA LEU A 472 -12.25 -9.17 -3.12
C LEU A 472 -12.25 -9.40 -1.61
N HIS A 473 -13.43 -9.61 -1.03
CA HIS A 473 -13.61 -9.81 0.39
C HIS A 473 -14.11 -11.23 0.70
N VAL A 474 -13.43 -11.92 1.62
CA VAL A 474 -13.82 -13.23 2.12
C VAL A 474 -13.88 -13.19 3.65
N ALA A 475 -14.99 -13.64 4.22
CA ALA A 475 -15.19 -13.74 5.66
C ALA A 475 -15.76 -15.10 6.05
N GLY A 476 -15.37 -15.60 7.23
CA GLY A 476 -15.91 -16.82 7.85
C GLY A 476 -15.30 -17.09 9.22
N LYS A 477 -15.55 -18.26 9.80
CA LYS A 477 -14.76 -18.84 10.89
C LYS A 477 -13.56 -19.61 10.33
N SER A 478 -13.74 -20.36 9.25
CA SER A 478 -12.66 -21.10 8.58
C SER A 478 -12.61 -20.75 7.10
N ILE A 479 -11.43 -20.39 6.60
CA ILE A 479 -11.19 -20.08 5.19
C ILE A 479 -10.06 -20.99 4.69
N ASP A 480 -10.38 -21.87 3.75
CA ASP A 480 -9.44 -22.86 3.20
C ASP A 480 -9.23 -22.61 1.71
N LEU A 481 -8.06 -22.07 1.34
CA LEU A 481 -7.62 -21.94 -0.04
C LEU A 481 -6.84 -23.21 -0.40
N GLN A 482 -7.48 -24.16 -1.08
CA GLN A 482 -6.82 -25.43 -1.42
C GLN A 482 -5.81 -25.25 -2.56
N GLU A 483 -5.10 -26.33 -2.88
CA GLU A 483 -3.93 -26.29 -3.78
C GLU A 483 -4.23 -25.61 -5.13
N ASN A 484 -3.35 -24.71 -5.57
CA ASN A 484 -3.47 -23.97 -6.83
C ASN A 484 -4.75 -23.13 -7.00
N SER A 485 -5.51 -22.86 -5.94
CA SER A 485 -6.61 -21.90 -5.99
C SER A 485 -6.08 -20.47 -6.21
N VAL A 486 -6.87 -19.62 -6.89
CA VAL A 486 -6.47 -18.26 -7.24
C VAL A 486 -7.50 -17.26 -6.76
N LEU A 487 -7.06 -16.34 -5.89
CA LEU A 487 -7.74 -15.09 -5.58
C LEU A 487 -6.98 -13.95 -6.23
N ARG A 488 -7.64 -13.15 -7.07
CA ARG A 488 -7.00 -12.03 -7.77
C ARG A 488 -7.86 -10.78 -7.74
N ALA A 489 -7.26 -9.63 -7.49
CA ALA A 489 -7.93 -8.37 -7.68
C ALA A 489 -6.99 -7.41 -8.40
N LYS A 490 -7.45 -6.85 -9.51
CA LYS A 490 -6.77 -5.78 -10.24
C LYS A 490 -7.70 -4.58 -10.29
N GLY A 491 -7.13 -3.39 -10.18
CA GLY A 491 -7.88 -2.15 -10.08
C GLY A 491 -7.06 -1.06 -9.43
N ALA A 492 -7.60 0.14 -9.47
CA ALA A 492 -7.04 1.32 -8.82
C ALA A 492 -8.12 1.99 -7.98
N LYS A 493 -7.70 2.59 -6.87
CA LYS A 493 -8.47 3.54 -6.09
C LYS A 493 -7.74 4.87 -6.19
N ILE A 494 -8.42 5.88 -6.74
CA ILE A 494 -7.89 7.23 -6.87
C ILE A 494 -8.75 8.15 -6.03
N THR A 495 -8.15 8.72 -4.98
CA THR A 495 -8.81 9.62 -4.02
C THR A 495 -8.00 10.90 -3.80
N GLU A 496 -8.68 11.98 -3.42
CA GLU A 496 -8.05 13.24 -3.04
C GLU A 496 -7.74 13.22 -1.54
N VAL A 497 -6.48 13.51 -1.17
CA VAL A 497 -6.03 13.66 0.20
C VAL A 497 -6.60 14.95 0.77
N SER A 498 -7.53 14.79 1.71
CA SER A 498 -8.32 15.86 2.33
C SER A 498 -7.47 17.04 2.77
N GLY A 499 -7.84 18.24 2.32
CA GLY A 499 -7.19 19.51 2.74
C GLY A 499 -5.83 19.80 2.11
N THR A 500 -5.28 18.90 1.29
CA THR A 500 -3.97 19.08 0.64
C THR A 500 -4.07 19.34 -0.87
N GLY A 501 -5.17 18.91 -1.51
CA GLY A 501 -5.31 18.94 -2.97
C GLY A 501 -4.48 17.89 -3.71
N ALA A 502 -3.78 17.00 -3.00
CA ALA A 502 -3.02 15.90 -3.58
C ALA A 502 -3.94 14.71 -3.90
N TRP A 503 -3.65 13.96 -4.96
CA TRP A 503 -4.37 12.75 -5.33
C TRP A 503 -3.47 11.53 -5.11
N VAL A 504 -4.00 10.49 -4.47
CA VAL A 504 -3.30 9.23 -4.21
C VAL A 504 -3.92 8.14 -5.06
N ASN A 505 -3.06 7.27 -5.59
CA ASN A 505 -3.46 6.06 -6.31
C ASN A 505 -3.06 4.84 -5.47
N GLU A 506 -4.04 4.10 -4.99
CA GLU A 506 -3.86 2.81 -4.33
C GLU A 506 -4.26 1.70 -5.31
N GLY A 507 -3.62 0.54 -5.28
CA GLY A 507 -4.07 -0.63 -6.06
C GLY A 507 -5.35 -1.26 -5.50
N ALA A 508 -5.73 -2.44 -5.99
CA ALA A 508 -6.92 -3.18 -5.55
C ALA A 508 -6.76 -3.80 -4.15
N ALA A 509 -7.86 -4.06 -3.45
CA ALA A 509 -7.85 -4.71 -2.13
C ALA A 509 -8.34 -6.16 -2.14
N ILE A 510 -7.59 -7.05 -1.47
CA ILE A 510 -8.01 -8.40 -1.11
C ILE A 510 -7.97 -8.54 0.42
N SER A 511 -9.04 -9.05 1.01
CA SER A 511 -9.10 -9.26 2.46
C SER A 511 -9.73 -10.60 2.81
N LEU A 512 -9.04 -11.38 3.64
CA LEU A 512 -9.49 -12.63 4.23
C LEU A 512 -9.63 -12.42 5.74
N VAL A 513 -10.84 -12.59 6.29
CA VAL A 513 -11.11 -12.34 7.70
C VAL A 513 -11.78 -13.56 8.35
N ALA A 514 -11.07 -14.19 9.30
CA ALA A 514 -11.57 -15.34 10.05
C ALA A 514 -11.91 -14.98 11.51
N LYS A 515 -13.16 -15.23 11.92
CA LYS A 515 -13.71 -14.97 13.27
C LYS A 515 -14.82 -15.96 13.63
N GLU A 516 -14.97 -16.28 14.92
CA GLU A 516 -16.15 -17.06 15.35
C GLU A 516 -17.41 -16.20 15.45
N ASP A 517 -17.33 -15.03 16.08
CA ASP A 517 -18.40 -14.01 16.06
C ASP A 517 -18.02 -12.84 15.14
N PRO A 518 -18.66 -12.71 13.97
CA PRO A 518 -18.44 -11.58 13.06
C PRO A 518 -18.79 -10.20 13.65
N LEU A 519 -19.52 -10.14 14.77
CA LEU A 519 -19.82 -8.85 15.39
C LEU A 519 -18.60 -8.22 16.07
N PRO A 520 -18.47 -6.89 15.98
CA PRO A 520 -17.40 -6.16 16.63
C PRO A 520 -17.69 -5.93 18.12
N GLY A 521 -16.65 -5.95 18.96
CA GLY A 521 -16.76 -5.57 20.37
C GLY A 521 -15.48 -5.79 21.19
N ASN A 522 -15.29 -4.97 22.23
CA ASN A 522 -14.14 -5.04 23.15
C ASN A 522 -14.15 -6.27 24.07
N ASP A 523 -15.27 -6.99 24.13
CA ASP A 523 -15.48 -8.18 24.98
C ASP A 523 -15.19 -9.50 24.24
N VAL A 524 -14.91 -9.47 22.94
CA VAL A 524 -14.58 -10.65 22.15
C VAL A 524 -13.06 -10.84 22.16
N ARG A 525 -12.48 -11.05 23.34
CA ARG A 525 -11.19 -11.74 23.45
C ARG A 525 -11.46 -13.22 23.21
N GLU A 526 -11.49 -13.64 21.95
CA GLU A 526 -11.41 -15.08 21.62
C GLU A 526 -9.95 -15.53 21.81
N ALA A 527 -9.43 -15.46 23.03
CA ALA A 527 -8.05 -15.83 23.36
C ALA A 527 -7.72 -17.31 23.06
N ASN A 528 -8.67 -18.07 22.52
CA ASN A 528 -8.54 -19.45 22.03
C ASN A 528 -9.48 -19.70 20.84
N SER A 529 -9.66 -18.72 19.95
CA SER A 529 -10.49 -18.88 18.76
C SER A 529 -10.08 -20.11 17.96
N GLU A 530 -11.06 -20.88 17.48
CA GLU A 530 -10.82 -21.92 16.46
C GLU A 530 -10.86 -21.33 15.03
N ALA A 531 -10.98 -20.01 14.90
CA ALA A 531 -10.92 -19.35 13.61
C ALA A 531 -9.59 -19.67 12.89
N SER A 532 -9.67 -19.93 11.60
CA SER A 532 -8.52 -20.38 10.82
C SER A 532 -8.56 -19.88 9.39
N ILE A 533 -7.38 -19.53 8.87
CA ILE A 533 -7.15 -19.32 7.46
C ILE A 533 -6.01 -20.24 7.03
N THR A 534 -6.23 -21.05 6.00
CA THR A 534 -5.21 -21.87 5.38
C THR A 534 -5.02 -21.43 3.95
N ILE A 535 -3.78 -21.07 3.58
CA ILE A 535 -3.36 -20.79 2.21
C ILE A 535 -2.56 -22.00 1.74
N GLY A 536 -3.23 -22.89 1.03
CA GLY A 536 -2.71 -24.18 0.61
C GLY A 536 -1.62 -24.09 -0.45
N LYS A 537 -1.04 -25.25 -0.77
CA LYS A 537 0.12 -25.37 -1.65
C LYS A 537 -0.07 -24.70 -3.01
N ASN A 538 0.87 -23.85 -3.41
CA ASN A 538 0.82 -23.08 -4.65
C ASN A 538 -0.46 -22.24 -4.85
N ALA A 539 -1.26 -22.00 -3.80
CA ALA A 539 -2.37 -21.07 -3.88
C ALA A 539 -1.82 -19.65 -4.10
N LEU A 540 -2.53 -18.86 -4.89
CA LEU A 540 -2.13 -17.52 -5.29
C LEU A 540 -3.14 -16.49 -4.80
N ILE A 541 -2.67 -15.52 -4.03
CA ILE A 541 -3.38 -14.28 -3.74
C ILE A 541 -2.64 -13.16 -4.48
N ASP A 542 -3.29 -12.54 -5.46
CA ASP A 542 -2.65 -11.61 -6.40
C ASP A 542 -3.41 -10.27 -6.46
N ALA A 543 -2.86 -9.27 -5.78
CA ALA A 543 -3.27 -7.87 -5.89
C ALA A 543 -2.19 -7.00 -6.56
N SER A 544 -1.24 -7.60 -7.29
CA SER A 544 -0.16 -6.85 -7.96
C SER A 544 -0.68 -5.89 -9.03
N GLY A 545 0.13 -4.92 -9.44
CA GLY A 545 -0.24 -4.00 -10.52
C GLY A 545 -0.41 -4.67 -11.88
N THR A 546 -1.10 -4.00 -12.80
CA THR A 546 -1.21 -4.41 -14.21
C THR A 546 0.15 -4.33 -14.90
N THR A 547 0.43 -5.27 -15.81
CA THR A 547 1.74 -5.34 -16.52
C THR A 547 1.63 -5.40 -18.03
N ASN A 548 0.40 -5.48 -18.54
CA ASN A 548 0.07 -5.66 -19.95
C ASN A 548 -0.39 -4.36 -20.62
N THR A 549 -0.30 -3.22 -19.93
CA THR A 549 -0.67 -1.92 -20.48
C THR A 549 0.39 -1.45 -21.46
N VAL A 550 -0.03 -1.16 -22.69
CA VAL A 550 0.86 -0.75 -23.79
C VAL A 550 0.34 0.53 -24.42
N LEU A 551 1.18 1.56 -24.46
CA LEU A 551 0.88 2.90 -24.96
C LEU A 551 1.79 3.28 -26.13
N GLU A 552 1.28 4.12 -27.03
CA GLU A 552 2.05 4.69 -28.14
C GLU A 552 3.01 5.79 -27.65
N ALA A 553 4.12 6.00 -28.37
CA ALA A 553 5.15 7.00 -28.01
C ALA A 553 4.61 8.43 -27.84
N GLU A 554 3.54 8.79 -28.56
CA GLU A 554 2.89 10.10 -28.51
C GLU A 554 2.29 10.41 -27.13
N ARG A 555 2.00 9.38 -26.31
CA ARG A 555 1.53 9.55 -24.93
C ARG A 555 2.60 10.16 -24.00
N ASN A 556 3.86 10.22 -24.42
CA ASN A 556 4.94 10.92 -23.70
C ASN A 556 4.89 12.44 -23.86
N VAL A 557 4.00 12.96 -24.70
CA VAL A 557 3.93 14.38 -25.01
C VAL A 557 2.58 14.92 -24.58
N VAL A 558 2.60 15.93 -23.72
CA VAL A 558 1.40 16.67 -23.33
C VAL A 558 1.32 17.99 -24.08
N SER A 559 0.17 18.27 -24.69
CA SER A 559 -0.10 19.55 -25.35
C SER A 559 -0.88 20.46 -24.41
N MET A 560 -0.44 21.71 -24.24
CA MET A 560 -1.10 22.67 -23.36
C MET A 560 -1.03 24.10 -23.89
N PHE A 561 -2.04 24.90 -23.52
CA PHE A 561 -2.08 26.33 -23.84
C PHE A 561 -1.50 27.14 -22.69
N VAL A 562 -0.42 27.87 -22.94
CA VAL A 562 0.30 28.64 -21.90
C VAL A 562 -0.45 29.94 -21.61
N THR A 563 -0.91 30.13 -20.37
CA THR A 563 -1.54 31.36 -19.90
C THR A 563 -0.66 32.09 -18.88
N SER A 564 -1.16 33.20 -18.31
CA SER A 564 -0.47 33.92 -17.25
C SER A 564 -0.28 33.11 -15.96
N SER A 565 -1.06 32.05 -15.76
CA SER A 565 -0.99 31.17 -14.60
C SER A 565 0.22 30.23 -14.66
N GLU A 566 0.52 29.65 -15.82
CA GLU A 566 1.62 28.71 -16.00
C GLU A 566 2.99 29.41 -15.93
N VAL A 567 3.07 30.68 -16.34
CA VAL A 567 4.31 31.49 -16.24
C VAL A 567 4.39 32.31 -14.94
N LYS A 568 3.58 31.99 -13.92
CA LYS A 568 3.52 32.78 -12.66
C LYS A 568 4.87 32.94 -11.96
N ASP A 569 5.70 31.90 -12.01
CA ASP A 569 7.01 31.84 -11.35
C ASP A 569 8.17 32.29 -12.25
N ASN A 570 7.88 32.59 -13.53
CA ASN A 570 8.88 33.03 -14.50
C ASN A 570 8.56 34.44 -15.03
N ALA A 571 9.12 35.45 -14.37
CA ALA A 571 8.87 36.85 -14.68
C ALA A 571 9.25 37.24 -16.12
N VAL A 572 10.26 36.58 -16.72
CA VAL A 572 10.71 36.84 -18.09
C VAL A 572 9.66 36.43 -19.12
N GLN A 573 8.87 35.38 -18.84
CA GLN A 573 7.88 34.85 -19.77
C GLN A 573 6.51 35.53 -19.69
N LYS A 574 6.21 36.30 -18.63
CA LYS A 574 4.90 36.99 -18.45
C LYS A 574 4.55 38.00 -19.55
N GLY A 575 5.55 38.50 -20.28
CA GLY A 575 5.37 39.40 -21.43
C GLY A 575 6.01 38.91 -22.73
N GLY A 576 6.44 37.64 -22.79
CA GLY A 576 7.13 37.05 -23.93
C GLY A 576 6.19 36.35 -24.93
N GLU A 577 6.75 35.92 -26.07
CA GLU A 577 6.02 35.26 -27.17
C GLU A 577 5.48 33.86 -26.82
N LEU A 578 5.88 33.30 -25.68
CA LEU A 578 5.40 32.02 -25.16
C LEU A 578 3.96 32.10 -24.63
N LEU A 579 3.51 33.29 -24.21
CA LEU A 579 2.16 33.49 -23.68
C LEU A 579 1.11 33.35 -24.81
N ARG A 580 0.00 32.65 -24.52
CA ARG A 580 -1.11 32.39 -25.46
C ARG A 580 -0.71 31.53 -26.67
N LYS A 581 0.29 30.67 -26.50
CA LYS A 581 0.67 29.64 -27.47
C LYS A 581 0.30 28.26 -26.95
N THR A 582 -0.06 27.38 -27.87
CA THR A 582 -0.16 25.94 -27.58
C THR A 582 1.23 25.32 -27.79
N VAL A 583 1.71 24.61 -26.79
CA VAL A 583 3.02 23.96 -26.81
C VAL A 583 2.91 22.49 -26.42
N ALA A 584 3.78 21.67 -26.98
CA ALA A 584 3.89 20.26 -26.72
C ALA A 584 5.19 19.98 -25.93
N VAL A 585 5.05 19.41 -24.73
CA VAL A 585 6.15 19.16 -23.79
C VAL A 585 6.28 17.65 -23.57
N ASP A 586 7.51 17.14 -23.66
CA ASP A 586 7.83 15.76 -23.25
C ASP A 586 7.75 15.67 -21.73
N ILE A 587 6.81 14.87 -21.21
CA ILE A 587 6.54 14.75 -19.76
C ILE A 587 7.73 14.21 -18.97
N ARG A 588 8.67 13.54 -19.63
CA ARG A 588 9.84 12.92 -18.99
C ARG A 588 10.99 13.91 -18.83
N LYS A 589 11.03 14.94 -19.68
CA LYS A 589 12.05 16.01 -19.62
C LYS A 589 11.51 17.29 -18.98
N GLY A 590 10.22 17.56 -19.15
CA GLY A 590 9.58 18.81 -18.75
C GLY A 590 10.15 20.03 -19.48
N THR A 591 9.89 21.21 -18.94
CA THR A 591 10.54 22.48 -19.34
C THR A 591 10.71 23.38 -18.11
N GLN A 592 11.74 24.24 -18.13
CA GLN A 592 11.98 25.24 -17.09
C GLN A 592 11.29 26.58 -17.39
N LEU A 593 10.66 26.72 -18.55
CA LEU A 593 10.09 27.99 -19.00
C LEU A 593 8.77 28.35 -18.30
N PHE A 594 7.96 27.35 -17.95
CA PHE A 594 6.65 27.51 -17.30
C PHE A 594 6.29 26.24 -16.52
N ASP A 595 5.30 26.35 -15.64
CA ASP A 595 4.72 25.21 -14.95
C ASP A 595 3.83 24.40 -15.91
N TRP A 596 4.32 23.23 -16.31
CA TRP A 596 3.64 22.32 -17.22
C TRP A 596 2.90 21.19 -16.49
N ARG A 597 3.10 21.05 -15.17
CA ARG A 597 2.56 19.91 -14.39
C ARG A 597 1.04 19.90 -14.35
N SER A 598 0.41 21.08 -14.39
CA SER A 598 -1.06 21.20 -14.47
C SER A 598 -1.67 20.56 -15.72
N ALA A 599 -0.88 20.36 -16.79
CA ALA A 599 -1.35 19.66 -17.97
C ALA A 599 -1.43 18.13 -17.76
N LEU A 600 -0.66 17.56 -16.83
CA LEU A 600 -0.74 16.14 -16.47
C LEU A 600 -2.11 15.77 -15.91
N ASP A 601 -2.77 16.72 -15.25
CA ASP A 601 -4.12 16.54 -14.71
C ASP A 601 -5.17 16.34 -15.81
N THR A 602 -4.89 16.78 -17.04
CA THR A 602 -5.79 16.62 -18.19
C THR A 602 -5.55 15.32 -18.97
N VAL A 603 -4.48 14.58 -18.66
CA VAL A 603 -4.14 13.35 -19.37
C VAL A 603 -5.14 12.27 -19.03
N GLN A 604 -5.87 11.83 -20.06
CA GLN A 604 -6.79 10.71 -19.99
C GLN A 604 -6.03 9.38 -19.98
N LYS A 605 -6.30 8.55 -18.98
CA LYS A 605 -5.73 7.21 -18.77
C LYS A 605 -6.83 6.15 -18.75
N THR A 606 -6.51 4.95 -19.22
CA THR A 606 -7.42 3.79 -19.07
C THR A 606 -7.41 3.25 -17.64
N ALA A 607 -8.30 2.31 -17.33
CA ALA A 607 -8.31 1.67 -16.02
C ALA A 607 -7.04 0.81 -15.86
N SER A 608 -6.56 0.18 -16.92
CA SER A 608 -5.32 -0.62 -16.88
C SER A 608 -4.09 0.24 -16.61
N GLU A 609 -3.99 1.44 -17.16
CA GLU A 609 -2.90 2.39 -16.84
C GLU A 609 -2.93 2.81 -15.38
N ARG A 610 -4.12 3.06 -14.83
CA ARG A 610 -4.29 3.51 -13.44
C ARG A 610 -4.05 2.39 -12.44
N SER A 611 -4.30 1.14 -12.83
CA SER A 611 -4.18 -0.05 -12.00
C SER A 611 -2.77 -0.67 -11.99
N ALA A 612 -1.76 0.08 -12.44
CA ALA A 612 -0.37 -0.38 -12.45
C ALA A 612 0.27 -0.32 -11.06
N GLN A 613 -0.32 0.37 -10.09
CA GLN A 613 0.12 0.36 -8.70
C GLN A 613 -0.17 -1.01 -8.03
N GLY A 614 0.73 -1.46 -7.15
CA GLY A 614 0.48 -2.61 -6.27
C GLY A 614 -0.70 -2.37 -5.31
N GLY A 615 -1.48 -3.42 -5.08
CA GLY A 615 -2.67 -3.41 -4.21
C GLY A 615 -2.41 -3.81 -2.76
N ARG A 616 -3.47 -3.99 -1.99
CA ARG A 616 -3.38 -4.37 -0.58
C ARG A 616 -3.95 -5.77 -0.35
N VAL A 617 -3.23 -6.59 0.42
CA VAL A 617 -3.70 -7.89 0.90
C VAL A 617 -3.71 -7.90 2.42
N VAL A 618 -4.86 -8.22 3.02
CA VAL A 618 -4.98 -8.46 4.47
C VAL A 618 -5.46 -9.87 4.73
N VAL A 619 -4.72 -10.59 5.57
CA VAL A 619 -5.09 -11.92 6.07
C VAL A 619 -5.16 -11.84 7.58
N SER A 620 -6.37 -11.83 8.13
CA SER A 620 -6.60 -11.66 9.57
C SER A 620 -7.42 -12.80 10.15
N SER A 621 -6.94 -13.40 11.23
CA SER A 621 -7.64 -14.50 11.94
C SER A 621 -7.56 -14.33 13.45
N THR A 622 -8.68 -14.35 14.16
CA THR A 622 -8.68 -14.38 15.64
C THR A 622 -8.13 -15.66 16.24
N GLY A 623 -7.82 -16.67 15.41
CA GLY A 623 -7.18 -17.91 15.81
C GLY A 623 -5.84 -18.10 15.10
N SER A 624 -5.85 -18.82 13.97
CA SER A 624 -4.64 -19.22 13.25
C SER A 624 -4.60 -18.83 11.77
N VAL A 625 -3.39 -18.63 11.25
CA VAL A 625 -3.09 -18.52 9.81
C VAL A 625 -1.99 -19.52 9.45
N ASN A 626 -2.22 -20.36 8.44
CA ASN A 626 -1.26 -21.35 7.94
C ASN A 626 -0.97 -21.09 6.46
N LEU A 627 0.29 -20.90 6.09
CA LEU A 627 0.75 -20.78 4.72
C LEU A 627 1.54 -22.04 4.33
N ASP A 628 1.01 -22.83 3.40
CA ASP A 628 1.62 -24.07 2.93
C ASP A 628 2.59 -23.83 1.76
N GLN A 629 3.56 -24.75 1.63
CA GLN A 629 4.66 -24.68 0.65
C GLN A 629 4.24 -24.17 -0.74
N GLY A 630 4.96 -23.17 -1.23
CA GLY A 630 4.75 -22.58 -2.56
C GLY A 630 3.59 -21.58 -2.65
N ALA A 631 2.81 -21.37 -1.58
CA ALA A 631 1.81 -20.31 -1.56
C ALA A 631 2.46 -18.94 -1.82
N THR A 632 1.73 -18.11 -2.58
CA THR A 632 2.21 -16.80 -3.02
C THR A 632 1.17 -15.74 -2.69
N VAL A 633 1.62 -14.67 -2.05
CA VAL A 633 0.89 -13.41 -1.90
C VAL A 633 1.67 -12.34 -2.64
N ASP A 634 1.07 -11.76 -3.68
CA ASP A 634 1.75 -10.83 -4.59
C ASP A 634 1.00 -9.49 -4.65
N VAL A 635 1.67 -8.44 -4.18
CA VAL A 635 1.25 -7.04 -4.25
C VAL A 635 2.28 -6.19 -5.01
N SER A 636 3.13 -6.82 -5.82
CA SER A 636 4.22 -6.12 -6.53
C SER A 636 3.69 -5.03 -7.45
N GLY A 637 4.52 -4.02 -7.69
CA GLY A 637 4.26 -2.97 -8.65
C GLY A 637 4.14 -3.50 -10.07
N GLY A 638 3.22 -2.91 -10.83
CA GLY A 638 2.99 -3.18 -12.24
C GLY A 638 3.82 -2.27 -13.14
N LYS A 639 3.49 -2.29 -14.44
CA LYS A 639 4.18 -1.46 -15.44
C LYS A 639 3.27 -1.00 -16.57
N VAL A 640 3.62 0.14 -17.12
CA VAL A 640 3.11 0.68 -18.38
C VAL A 640 4.23 0.67 -19.41
N THR A 641 4.02 0.00 -20.54
CA THR A 641 5.01 -0.09 -21.62
C THR A 641 4.71 0.97 -22.67
N TYR A 642 5.62 1.90 -22.91
CA TYR A 642 5.53 2.84 -24.02
C TYR A 642 6.31 2.27 -25.21
N GLN A 643 5.65 2.06 -26.33
CA GLN A 643 6.26 1.54 -27.55
C GLN A 643 7.17 2.58 -28.21
N GLU A 644 8.09 2.08 -29.04
CA GLU A 644 8.88 2.95 -29.90
C GLU A 644 8.01 3.74 -30.88
N GLY A 645 8.38 4.99 -31.12
CA GLY A 645 7.63 5.83 -32.03
C GLY A 645 8.21 7.23 -32.13
N ILE A 646 7.55 8.06 -32.91
CA ILE A 646 7.96 9.44 -33.14
C ILE A 646 6.88 10.34 -32.56
N ALA A 647 7.26 11.25 -31.67
CA ALA A 647 6.36 12.27 -31.15
C ALA A 647 6.96 13.66 -31.38
N GLU A 648 6.10 14.66 -31.55
CA GLU A 648 6.50 16.03 -31.82
C GLU A 648 6.51 16.87 -30.53
N THR A 649 7.63 17.52 -30.25
CA THR A 649 7.74 18.53 -29.18
C THR A 649 7.90 19.92 -29.77
N SER A 650 7.39 20.93 -29.09
CA SER A 650 7.54 22.32 -29.52
C SER A 650 9.01 22.74 -29.54
N LYS A 651 9.37 23.55 -30.53
CA LYS A 651 10.68 24.20 -30.63
C LYS A 651 10.54 25.69 -30.35
N VAL A 652 11.51 26.25 -29.62
CA VAL A 652 11.55 27.67 -29.26
C VAL A 652 12.83 28.31 -29.80
N ILE A 653 12.75 29.58 -30.16
CA ILE A 653 13.94 30.40 -30.41
C ILE A 653 14.28 31.09 -29.10
N ALA A 654 15.25 30.55 -28.38
CA ALA A 654 15.71 31.06 -27.09
C ALA A 654 17.04 31.79 -27.29
N ASN A 655 17.08 33.10 -26.99
CA ASN A 655 18.25 33.96 -27.19
C ASN A 655 18.84 33.84 -28.61
N GLY A 656 18.00 33.84 -29.65
CA GLY A 656 18.39 33.70 -31.05
C GLY A 656 18.85 32.29 -31.51
N ARG A 657 18.71 31.25 -30.70
CA ARG A 657 19.04 29.85 -31.06
C ARG A 657 17.79 28.97 -31.03
N LEU A 658 17.62 28.14 -32.06
CA LEU A 658 16.57 27.13 -32.10
C LEU A 658 16.90 25.99 -31.13
N MET A 659 16.00 25.70 -30.19
CA MET A 659 16.15 24.67 -29.17
C MET A 659 14.83 23.92 -28.97
N ASP A 660 14.92 22.69 -28.46
CA ASP A 660 13.74 22.01 -27.90
C ASP A 660 13.23 22.78 -26.67
N ILE A 661 11.91 22.82 -26.49
CA ILE A 661 11.30 23.51 -25.34
C ILE A 661 11.80 22.95 -23.99
N SER A 662 12.22 21.69 -23.95
CA SER A 662 12.82 21.05 -22.76
C SER A 662 14.26 21.49 -22.46
N GLU A 663 14.99 22.00 -23.46
CA GLU A 663 16.40 22.40 -23.34
C GLU A 663 16.59 23.90 -23.08
N ALA A 664 15.52 24.67 -23.20
CA ALA A 664 15.56 26.12 -22.98
C ALA A 664 15.69 26.46 -21.47
N PRO A 665 16.71 27.23 -21.05
CA PRO A 665 16.92 27.56 -19.65
C PRO A 665 15.85 28.53 -19.13
N ALA A 666 15.54 28.45 -17.83
CA ALA A 666 14.48 29.23 -17.18
C ALA A 666 14.53 30.74 -17.49
N ASN A 667 15.72 31.32 -17.57
CA ASN A 667 15.94 32.76 -17.79
C ASN A 667 16.09 33.16 -19.28
N ALA A 668 15.86 32.25 -20.23
CA ALA A 668 15.95 32.57 -21.66
C ALA A 668 14.88 33.58 -22.09
N THR A 669 15.26 34.54 -22.94
CA THR A 669 14.28 35.34 -23.67
C THR A 669 13.79 34.51 -24.85
N ILE A 670 12.48 34.27 -24.90
CA ILE A 670 11.85 33.53 -26.00
C ILE A 670 11.44 34.52 -27.08
N ASP A 671 12.13 34.44 -28.21
CA ASP A 671 11.95 35.32 -29.36
C ASP A 671 10.80 34.83 -30.27
N ASP A 672 10.55 33.52 -30.33
CA ASP A 672 9.44 32.90 -31.07
C ASP A 672 9.18 31.45 -30.60
N VAL A 673 7.97 30.96 -30.87
CA VAL A 673 7.55 29.58 -30.67
C VAL A 673 7.08 29.01 -31.99
N ILE A 674 7.70 27.92 -32.44
CA ILE A 674 7.36 27.30 -33.72
C ILE A 674 6.10 26.44 -33.53
N ASP A 675 5.00 26.91 -34.15
CA ASP A 675 3.67 26.29 -34.07
C ASP A 675 3.63 24.92 -34.78
N LEU A 676 2.93 23.97 -34.16
CA LEU A 676 2.81 22.58 -34.57
C LEU A 676 1.63 22.35 -35.54
N GLN A 677 0.69 23.30 -35.68
CA GLN A 677 -0.46 23.15 -36.57
C GLN A 677 -0.36 23.95 -37.87
N ARG A 678 -0.56 23.27 -39.02
CA ARG A 678 -0.94 23.93 -40.28
C ARG A 678 -2.38 24.43 -40.17
N SER A 679 -2.59 25.64 -39.66
CA SER A 679 -3.83 26.37 -39.89
C SER A 679 -3.60 27.50 -40.89
N SER A 680 -3.96 27.27 -42.16
CA SER A 680 -4.18 28.36 -43.10
C SER A 680 -5.53 29.02 -42.75
N VAL A 681 -5.49 30.15 -42.04
CA VAL A 681 -6.71 30.93 -41.80
C VAL A 681 -6.95 31.81 -43.02
N MET A 682 -8.10 31.62 -43.68
CA MET A 682 -8.53 32.53 -44.76
C MET A 682 -9.07 33.83 -44.16
N ASP A 683 -8.30 34.91 -44.29
CA ASP A 683 -8.76 36.26 -43.96
C ASP A 683 -9.59 36.81 -45.13
N SER A 684 -10.83 37.19 -44.84
CA SER A 684 -11.79 37.68 -45.84
C SER A 684 -11.43 39.03 -46.48
N LYS A 685 -10.41 39.72 -45.96
CA LYS A 685 -9.95 41.03 -46.44
C LYS A 685 -8.59 40.99 -47.13
N TRP A 686 -7.74 39.99 -46.86
CA TRP A 686 -6.35 39.96 -47.34
C TRP A 686 -5.93 38.71 -48.14
N GLY A 687 -6.80 37.70 -48.27
CA GLY A 687 -6.43 36.44 -48.92
C GLY A 687 -5.52 35.57 -48.04
N GLU A 688 -5.12 34.42 -48.58
CA GLU A 688 -4.31 33.40 -47.89
C GLU A 688 -2.98 34.01 -47.39
N ARG A 689 -2.81 34.12 -46.07
CA ARG A 689 -1.50 34.42 -45.48
C ARG A 689 -0.81 33.10 -45.17
N ASP A 690 0.26 32.82 -45.91
CA ASP A 690 1.20 31.75 -45.58
C ASP A 690 1.77 31.97 -44.17
N SER A 691 1.49 31.03 -43.26
CA SER A 691 2.31 30.85 -42.07
C SER A 691 3.70 30.39 -42.52
N HIS A 692 4.75 30.91 -41.87
CA HIS A 692 6.15 30.78 -42.26
C HIS A 692 6.51 29.32 -42.58
N HIS A 693 7.20 29.12 -43.71
CA HIS A 693 7.54 27.85 -44.36
C HIS A 693 7.85 26.67 -43.42
N ALA A 694 6.84 25.83 -43.17
CA ALA A 694 6.92 24.53 -42.52
C ALA A 694 7.47 23.43 -43.46
N GLY A 695 8.63 23.66 -44.08
CA GLY A 695 9.26 22.70 -45.01
C GLY A 695 10.47 21.96 -44.42
N THR A 696 11.33 22.68 -43.72
CA THR A 696 12.61 22.17 -43.18
C THR A 696 12.63 22.00 -41.67
N VAL A 697 11.76 22.70 -40.92
CA VAL A 697 11.70 22.61 -39.45
C VAL A 697 10.91 21.38 -38.97
N LEU A 698 9.98 20.86 -39.78
CA LEU A 698 9.17 19.68 -39.45
C LEU A 698 10.00 18.40 -39.23
N MET A 699 11.16 18.25 -39.87
CA MET A 699 12.04 17.09 -39.59
C MET A 699 12.81 17.22 -38.26
N SER A 700 12.90 18.42 -37.70
CA SER A 700 13.64 18.69 -36.46
C SER A 700 12.78 18.71 -35.19
N SER A 701 11.46 18.79 -35.32
CA SER A 701 10.50 18.69 -34.20
C SER A 701 10.18 17.25 -33.80
N LEU A 702 10.41 16.31 -34.71
CA LEU A 702 10.22 14.87 -34.51
C LEU A 702 11.31 14.31 -33.60
N ASN A 703 10.93 13.95 -32.38
CA ASN A 703 11.79 13.23 -31.46
C ASN A 703 11.49 11.73 -31.57
N TYR A 704 12.54 10.91 -31.67
CA TYR A 704 12.42 9.46 -31.60
C TYR A 704 12.40 9.02 -30.13
N TYR A 705 11.40 8.23 -29.78
CA TYR A 705 11.22 7.66 -28.46
C TYR A 705 11.49 6.15 -28.58
N PRO A 706 12.53 5.61 -27.91
CA PRO A 706 12.69 4.17 -27.83
C PRO A 706 11.62 3.57 -26.91
N THR A 707 11.34 2.28 -27.09
CA THR A 707 10.49 1.53 -26.16
C THR A 707 11.06 1.64 -24.75
N TYR A 708 10.20 1.93 -23.78
CA TYR A 708 10.58 1.92 -22.37
C TYR A 708 9.40 1.53 -21.50
N GLU A 709 9.72 1.12 -20.28
CA GLU A 709 8.74 0.70 -19.29
C GLU A 709 8.77 1.70 -18.13
N GLU A 710 7.59 2.23 -17.80
CA GLU A 710 7.33 2.97 -16.57
C GLU A 710 6.82 1.96 -15.54
N GLY A 711 7.57 1.80 -14.46
CA GLY A 711 7.22 0.95 -13.35
C GLY A 711 6.56 1.71 -12.21
N HIS A 712 5.83 0.97 -11.37
CA HIS A 712 5.03 1.49 -10.27
C HIS A 712 5.40 0.83 -8.95
N ASP A 713 4.94 1.42 -7.86
CA ASP A 713 5.33 0.99 -6.52
C ASP A 713 4.62 -0.30 -6.12
N GLY A 714 5.25 -1.04 -5.20
CA GLY A 714 4.64 -2.17 -4.52
C GLY A 714 3.52 -1.74 -3.57
N GLY A 715 2.61 -2.67 -3.29
CA GLY A 715 1.52 -2.50 -2.34
C GLY A 715 1.81 -3.10 -0.97
N SER A 716 0.79 -3.41 -0.17
CA SER A 716 0.99 -3.86 1.22
C SER A 716 0.42 -5.27 1.51
N ILE A 717 1.14 -6.06 2.30
CA ILE A 717 0.71 -7.36 2.82
C ILE A 717 0.65 -7.29 4.35
N ASP A 718 -0.51 -7.52 4.94
CA ASP A 718 -0.71 -7.62 6.39
C ASP A 718 -1.18 -9.04 6.73
N ILE A 719 -0.43 -9.79 7.55
CA ILE A 719 -0.81 -11.11 8.04
C ILE A 719 -0.90 -11.07 9.58
N VAL A 720 -2.12 -11.16 10.11
CA VAL A 720 -2.41 -10.96 11.53
C VAL A 720 -3.12 -12.18 12.12
N ALA A 721 -2.51 -12.84 13.11
CA ALA A 721 -3.14 -13.96 13.81
C ALA A 721 -2.49 -14.29 15.16
N ASN A 722 -3.24 -14.86 16.10
CA ASN A 722 -2.70 -15.29 17.40
C ASN A 722 -1.66 -16.41 17.24
N ARG A 723 -1.84 -17.26 16.22
CA ARG A 723 -0.90 -18.32 15.84
C ARG A 723 -0.67 -18.31 14.34
N GLN A 724 0.57 -18.38 13.93
CA GLN A 724 0.97 -18.47 12.53
C GLN A 724 1.88 -19.68 12.30
N SER A 725 1.74 -20.30 11.15
CA SER A 725 2.65 -21.31 10.62
C SER A 725 2.93 -20.99 9.16
N ILE A 726 4.20 -20.80 8.82
CA ILE A 726 4.63 -20.44 7.47
C ILE A 726 5.61 -21.51 7.02
N ALA A 727 5.26 -22.21 5.94
CA ALA A 727 6.10 -23.26 5.36
C ALA A 727 7.34 -22.68 4.66
N ASP A 728 8.25 -23.56 4.27
CA ASP A 728 9.37 -23.19 3.39
C ASP A 728 8.88 -22.89 1.96
N GLY A 729 9.59 -22.04 1.23
CA GLY A 729 9.29 -21.68 -0.16
C GLY A 729 8.02 -20.84 -0.34
N ILE A 730 7.60 -20.11 0.70
CA ILE A 730 6.52 -19.12 0.63
C ILE A 730 7.02 -17.84 -0.04
N ASN A 731 6.16 -17.20 -0.83
CA ASN A 731 6.50 -15.97 -1.55
C ASN A 731 5.59 -14.83 -1.10
N LEU A 732 6.12 -13.86 -0.35
CA LEU A 732 5.43 -12.61 0.00
C LEU A 732 6.07 -11.48 -0.81
N ARG A 733 5.47 -11.08 -1.93
CA ARG A 733 6.08 -10.15 -2.90
C ARG A 733 5.44 -8.78 -2.81
N ALA A 734 6.26 -7.77 -2.53
CA ALA A 734 5.88 -6.37 -2.52
C ALA A 734 6.92 -5.51 -3.28
N ALA A 735 7.62 -6.11 -4.25
CA ALA A 735 8.66 -5.45 -5.02
C ALA A 735 8.09 -4.34 -5.92
N PRO A 736 8.82 -3.22 -6.12
CA PRO A 736 8.48 -2.29 -7.18
C PRO A 736 8.80 -2.90 -8.54
N TYR A 737 8.14 -2.40 -9.58
CA TYR A 737 8.71 -2.50 -10.92
C TYR A 737 9.56 -1.25 -11.18
N ILE A 738 10.82 -1.42 -11.57
CA ILE A 738 11.71 -0.28 -11.88
C ILE A 738 12.10 -0.31 -13.35
N GLY A 739 11.58 0.65 -14.10
CA GLY A 739 11.94 0.89 -15.49
C GLY A 739 13.39 1.32 -15.67
N LEU A 740 13.93 1.17 -16.89
CA LEU A 740 15.32 1.55 -17.21
C LEU A 740 15.65 3.02 -16.83
N TYR A 741 14.68 3.92 -17.00
CA TYR A 741 14.82 5.35 -16.74
C TYR A 741 14.46 5.76 -15.30
N GLN A 742 14.05 4.81 -14.45
CA GLN A 742 13.70 5.02 -13.04
C GLN A 742 14.79 4.54 -12.07
N ARG A 743 16.01 4.28 -12.58
CA ARG A 743 17.13 3.72 -11.80
C ARG A 743 18.00 4.76 -11.10
N ASP A 744 17.64 6.03 -11.20
CA ASP A 744 18.31 7.16 -10.56
C ASP A 744 17.34 7.83 -9.59
N ASP A 745 17.76 8.01 -8.33
CA ASP A 745 17.29 8.79 -7.16
C ASP A 745 15.77 9.05 -6.92
N LEU A 746 14.85 8.74 -7.85
CA LEU A 746 13.39 8.93 -7.82
C LEU A 746 12.68 7.82 -8.64
N GLY A 747 12.92 6.56 -8.28
CA GLY A 747 12.26 5.39 -8.88
C GLY A 747 10.99 4.96 -8.16
N ALA A 748 10.33 3.91 -8.66
CA ALA A 748 9.24 3.26 -7.94
C ALA A 748 9.74 2.62 -6.63
N THR A 749 8.95 2.72 -5.57
CA THR A 749 9.31 2.23 -4.23
C THR A 749 8.77 0.84 -3.94
N GLY A 750 9.46 0.07 -3.12
CA GLY A 750 8.89 -1.16 -2.60
C GLY A 750 7.68 -0.90 -1.73
N GLY A 751 6.87 -1.94 -1.58
CA GLY A 751 5.70 -1.94 -0.72
C GLY A 751 6.04 -2.28 0.73
N SER A 752 5.07 -2.79 1.47
CA SER A 752 5.27 -3.26 2.85
C SER A 752 4.79 -4.69 3.07
N VAL A 753 5.47 -5.41 3.97
CA VAL A 753 5.06 -6.72 4.46
C VAL A 753 5.07 -6.69 5.98
N HIS A 754 3.95 -7.03 6.61
CA HIS A 754 3.82 -7.10 8.07
C HIS A 754 3.33 -8.48 8.51
N ILE A 755 4.16 -9.17 9.29
CA ILE A 755 3.80 -10.41 9.98
C ILE A 755 3.52 -10.06 11.44
N ASP A 756 2.26 -10.11 11.84
CA ASP A 756 1.80 -9.67 13.17
C ASP A 756 1.19 -10.82 13.99
N VAL A 757 1.95 -11.28 14.97
CA VAL A 757 1.48 -12.20 16.02
C VAL A 757 0.99 -11.43 17.26
N ALA A 758 1.41 -10.17 17.41
CA ALA A 758 1.15 -9.35 18.59
C ALA A 758 -0.23 -8.67 18.58
N GLY A 759 -0.75 -8.28 17.42
CA GLY A 759 -1.99 -7.51 17.27
C GLY A 759 -3.21 -8.14 17.93
N LEU A 760 -3.21 -9.48 18.08
CA LEU A 760 -4.27 -10.26 18.72
C LEU A 760 -3.80 -10.98 20.00
N SER A 761 -2.69 -10.53 20.59
CA SER A 761 -2.08 -11.12 21.81
C SER A 761 -1.58 -12.56 21.65
N GLY A 762 -1.14 -12.95 20.45
CA GLY A 762 -0.46 -14.23 20.21
C GLY A 762 0.88 -14.30 20.95
N THR A 763 1.31 -15.50 21.34
CA THR A 763 2.47 -15.71 22.23
C THR A 763 3.49 -16.67 21.65
N GLN A 764 3.67 -16.73 20.33
CA GLN A 764 4.71 -17.58 19.74
C GLN A 764 6.07 -16.88 19.82
N ASN A 765 7.12 -17.65 20.08
CA ASN A 765 8.48 -17.23 19.73
C ASN A 765 8.63 -17.23 18.21
N ILE A 766 9.49 -16.36 17.69
CA ILE A 766 9.75 -16.23 16.27
C ILE A 766 11.24 -16.43 16.01
N TYR A 767 11.57 -17.41 15.17
CA TYR A 767 12.94 -17.72 14.76
C TYR A 767 13.13 -17.41 13.29
N ILE A 768 14.12 -16.58 12.97
CA ILE A 768 14.57 -16.30 11.60
C ILE A 768 15.84 -17.11 11.34
N GLN A 769 15.78 -18.02 10.37
CA GLN A 769 16.85 -18.99 10.10
C GLN A 769 16.99 -19.37 8.62
N ASP A 770 18.12 -19.98 8.27
CA ASP A 770 18.35 -20.57 6.94
C ASP A 770 17.71 -21.96 6.88
N GLY A 771 16.64 -22.09 6.09
CA GLY A 771 15.81 -23.30 6.03
C GLY A 771 14.90 -23.45 7.26
N MET A 772 14.16 -24.56 7.36
CA MET A 772 13.15 -24.75 8.41
C MET A 772 13.38 -25.97 9.30
N ALA A 773 14.60 -26.16 9.79
CA ALA A 773 14.83 -27.15 10.84
C ALA A 773 14.09 -26.69 12.11
N LEU A 774 13.23 -27.54 12.66
CA LEU A 774 12.54 -27.25 13.92
C LEU A 774 13.54 -27.36 15.06
N ILE A 775 13.51 -26.40 15.98
CA ILE A 775 14.22 -26.51 17.25
C ILE A 775 13.39 -27.44 18.14
N GLU A 776 13.95 -28.60 18.52
CA GLU A 776 13.22 -29.67 19.22
C GLU A 776 12.52 -29.19 20.51
N ASP A 777 13.05 -28.13 21.13
CA ASP A 777 12.56 -27.59 22.39
C ASP A 777 11.41 -26.54 22.23
N ASP A 778 11.10 -26.06 21.02
CA ASP A 778 10.01 -25.10 20.78
C ASP A 778 9.24 -25.37 19.47
N MET A 779 8.35 -26.37 19.53
CA MET A 779 7.54 -26.82 18.40
C MET A 779 6.36 -25.89 18.06
N GLU A 780 6.02 -24.94 18.94
CA GLU A 780 4.90 -24.00 18.75
C GLU A 780 5.35 -22.64 18.20
N ALA A 781 6.66 -22.42 18.07
CA ALA A 781 7.24 -21.22 17.48
C ALA A 781 6.89 -21.03 15.99
N LEU A 782 6.92 -19.77 15.56
CA LEU A 782 6.88 -19.39 14.16
C LEU A 782 8.31 -19.40 13.62
N TYR A 783 8.57 -20.27 12.64
CA TYR A 783 9.83 -20.31 11.92
C TYR A 783 9.70 -19.54 10.61
N LEU A 784 10.60 -18.60 10.38
CA LEU A 784 10.68 -17.80 9.15
C LEU A 784 12.00 -18.09 8.46
N SER A 785 11.92 -18.52 7.19
CA SER A 785 13.11 -18.61 6.34
C SER A 785 13.59 -17.19 5.99
N ALA A 786 14.91 -16.97 6.05
CA ALA A 786 15.56 -15.75 5.57
C ALA A 786 15.11 -15.36 4.16
N ASP A 787 14.95 -16.34 3.26
CA ASP A 787 14.52 -16.15 1.87
C ASP A 787 13.19 -15.38 1.74
N ILE A 788 12.25 -15.55 2.68
CA ILE A 788 10.94 -14.87 2.65
C ILE A 788 11.13 -13.36 2.82
N ILE A 789 12.09 -12.96 3.65
CA ILE A 789 12.40 -11.56 3.93
C ILE A 789 13.17 -10.99 2.72
N GLU A 790 14.25 -11.63 2.31
CA GLU A 790 15.15 -11.16 1.24
C GLU A 790 14.47 -11.05 -0.13
N SER A 791 13.61 -12.01 -0.48
CA SER A 791 12.96 -12.05 -1.78
C SER A 791 11.69 -11.21 -1.89
N SER A 792 11.26 -10.57 -0.79
CA SER A 792 10.01 -9.80 -0.78
C SER A 792 10.05 -8.56 -1.65
N GLY A 793 11.21 -7.90 -1.71
CA GLY A 793 11.40 -6.60 -2.38
C GLY A 793 10.60 -5.46 -1.75
N ALA A 794 10.07 -5.64 -0.54
CA ALA A 794 9.40 -4.59 0.22
C ALA A 794 10.40 -3.52 0.64
N ASP A 795 9.96 -2.26 0.75
CA ASP A 795 10.75 -1.20 1.39
C ASP A 795 10.64 -1.28 2.93
N SER A 796 9.57 -1.88 3.46
CA SER A 796 9.44 -2.18 4.90
C SER A 796 8.99 -3.62 5.11
N PHE A 797 9.83 -4.41 5.78
CA PHE A 797 9.48 -5.74 6.26
C PHE A 797 9.40 -5.74 7.79
N ARG A 798 8.18 -5.80 8.32
CA ARG A 798 7.90 -5.73 9.76
C ARG A 798 7.49 -7.08 10.32
N ILE A 799 8.03 -7.43 11.49
CA ILE A 799 7.62 -8.60 12.27
C ILE A 799 7.28 -8.12 13.69
N SER A 800 6.08 -8.44 14.16
CA SER A 800 5.60 -8.07 15.49
C SER A 800 5.18 -9.31 16.29
N GLY A 801 5.81 -9.52 17.44
CA GLY A 801 5.51 -10.60 18.39
C GLY A 801 5.34 -10.07 19.82
N THR A 802 4.88 -10.91 20.74
CA THR A 802 4.80 -10.55 22.17
C THR A 802 5.89 -11.18 23.02
N GLN A 803 6.51 -12.27 22.54
CA GLN A 803 7.58 -12.99 23.23
C GLN A 803 8.94 -12.66 22.66
N SER A 804 9.64 -13.60 22.02
CA SER A 804 10.97 -13.39 21.46
C SER A 804 11.00 -13.39 19.94
N ILE A 805 11.88 -12.57 19.35
CA ILE A 805 12.34 -12.68 17.96
C ILE A 805 13.85 -12.96 18.00
N VAL A 806 14.28 -14.05 17.36
CA VAL A 806 15.68 -14.46 17.31
C VAL A 806 16.11 -14.62 15.85
N LEU A 807 17.14 -13.88 15.45
CA LEU A 807 17.90 -14.16 14.24
C LEU A 807 19.03 -15.12 14.60
N GLU A 808 18.95 -16.35 14.10
CA GLU A 808 19.85 -17.45 14.49
C GLU A 808 21.32 -17.19 14.08
N PRO A 809 22.30 -17.75 14.82
CA PRO A 809 23.71 -17.60 14.50
C PRO A 809 24.06 -18.13 13.11
N GLY A 810 24.86 -17.36 12.36
CA GLY A 810 25.34 -17.75 11.03
C GLY A 810 24.39 -17.43 9.88
N VAL A 811 23.16 -16.99 10.17
CA VAL A 811 22.24 -16.42 9.17
C VAL A 811 22.81 -15.10 8.67
N GLN A 812 22.73 -14.89 7.36
CA GLN A 812 23.12 -13.63 6.71
C GLN A 812 21.92 -13.06 5.96
N LEU A 813 21.17 -12.16 6.59
CA LEU A 813 20.06 -11.47 5.93
C LEU A 813 20.59 -10.41 4.96
N ALA A 814 20.60 -10.72 3.67
CA ALA A 814 20.97 -9.80 2.61
C ALA A 814 19.72 -9.18 1.97
N LEU A 815 19.22 -8.10 2.58
CA LEU A 815 18.00 -7.42 2.14
C LEU A 815 18.21 -6.68 0.81
N GLY A 816 17.10 -6.48 0.10
CA GLY A 816 17.02 -5.66 -1.10
C GLY A 816 17.40 -4.20 -0.86
N ARG A 817 17.34 -3.41 -1.94
CA ARG A 817 17.63 -1.97 -1.86
C ARG A 817 16.51 -1.25 -1.15
N ASN A 818 16.87 -0.31 -0.29
CA ASN A 818 15.97 0.46 0.55
C ASN A 818 15.00 -0.41 1.39
N GLN A 819 15.25 -1.73 1.45
CA GLN A 819 14.42 -2.65 2.20
C GLN A 819 14.78 -2.56 3.68
N GLY A 820 13.91 -1.95 4.46
CA GLY A 820 14.00 -1.91 5.90
C GLY A 820 13.54 -3.20 6.57
N LEU A 821 14.06 -3.43 7.78
CA LEU A 821 13.67 -4.51 8.68
C LEU A 821 13.24 -3.91 10.02
N GLU A 822 12.01 -4.19 10.42
CA GLU A 822 11.44 -3.68 11.67
C GLU A 822 10.99 -4.86 12.55
N LEU A 823 11.60 -5.02 13.72
CA LEU A 823 11.30 -6.11 14.65
C LEU A 823 10.74 -5.54 15.94
N GLY A 824 9.54 -5.98 16.34
CA GLY A 824 8.90 -5.58 17.59
C GLY A 824 8.57 -6.79 18.47
N ALA A 825 9.08 -6.89 19.69
CA ALA A 825 8.84 -8.04 20.57
C ALA A 825 9.02 -7.74 22.06
N GLY A 826 8.85 -8.74 22.92
CA GLY A 826 9.34 -8.68 24.31
C GLY A 826 10.88 -8.73 24.35
N TYR A 827 11.46 -9.70 23.66
CA TYR A 827 12.91 -9.91 23.57
C TYR A 827 13.35 -9.99 22.11
N ILE A 828 14.45 -9.34 21.75
CA ILE A 828 15.03 -9.41 20.41
C ILE A 828 16.50 -9.83 20.50
N GLN A 829 16.89 -10.86 19.76
CA GLN A 829 18.28 -11.31 19.68
C GLN A 829 18.75 -11.37 18.22
N MET A 830 19.79 -10.61 17.90
CA MET A 830 20.40 -10.53 16.57
C MET A 830 21.75 -11.24 16.58
N LEU A 831 21.73 -12.57 16.44
CA LEU A 831 22.95 -13.40 16.48
C LEU A 831 23.58 -13.58 15.08
N GLY A 832 22.79 -13.42 14.02
CA GLY A 832 23.24 -13.38 12.62
C GLY A 832 23.53 -11.96 12.11
N ASP A 833 24.03 -11.86 10.88
CA ASP A 833 24.32 -10.60 10.20
C ASP A 833 23.10 -10.07 9.44
N VAL A 834 22.90 -8.76 9.43
CA VAL A 834 21.89 -8.06 8.64
C VAL A 834 22.57 -7.04 7.73
N ARG A 835 22.24 -7.06 6.45
CA ARG A 835 22.65 -6.04 5.49
C ARG A 835 21.42 -5.51 4.77
N SER A 836 21.19 -4.20 4.87
CA SER A 836 20.18 -3.48 4.12
C SER A 836 20.83 -2.32 3.37
N LEU A 837 20.73 -2.26 2.05
CA LEU A 837 21.34 -1.14 1.33
C LEU A 837 20.43 0.08 1.42
N GLY A 838 20.76 1.05 2.27
CA GLY A 838 20.01 2.30 2.44
C GLY A 838 18.64 2.16 3.12
N GLY A 839 18.27 0.96 3.57
CA GLY A 839 17.04 0.73 4.34
C GLY A 839 17.30 0.78 5.84
N ASP A 840 16.24 1.05 6.61
CA ASP A 840 16.32 1.19 8.05
C ASP A 840 16.26 -0.18 8.76
N VAL A 841 17.00 -0.33 9.85
CA VAL A 841 16.90 -1.50 10.75
C VAL A 841 16.46 -1.03 12.12
N VAL A 842 15.23 -1.39 12.49
CA VAL A 842 14.59 -0.96 13.74
C VAL A 842 14.33 -2.17 14.63
N LEU A 843 14.81 -2.12 15.86
CA LEU A 843 14.56 -3.13 16.89
C LEU A 843 13.84 -2.47 18.06
N ASP A 844 12.59 -2.84 18.33
CA ASP A 844 11.77 -2.31 19.41
C ASP A 844 11.37 -3.42 20.37
N ALA A 845 12.10 -3.55 21.48
CA ALA A 845 11.86 -4.57 22.49
C ALA A 845 11.28 -3.99 23.78
N ALA A 846 10.15 -4.55 24.25
CA ALA A 846 9.56 -4.18 25.53
C ALA A 846 10.46 -4.51 26.73
N ASP A 847 11.29 -5.56 26.62
CA ASP A 847 12.27 -5.95 27.63
C ASP A 847 13.71 -5.77 27.13
N TRP A 848 14.24 -6.68 26.30
CA TRP A 848 15.69 -6.72 26.01
C TRP A 848 16.02 -6.81 24.51
N VAL A 849 17.12 -6.16 24.11
CA VAL A 849 17.76 -6.30 22.80
C VAL A 849 19.21 -6.78 23.00
N ASP A 850 19.56 -7.90 22.37
CA ASP A 850 20.95 -8.40 22.30
C ASP A 850 21.41 -8.43 20.83
N VAL A 851 22.55 -7.80 20.52
CA VAL A 851 23.13 -7.79 19.16
C VAL A 851 24.56 -8.32 19.21
N ALA A 852 24.79 -9.43 18.49
CA ALA A 852 26.11 -10.03 18.31
C ALA A 852 26.62 -9.96 16.87
N GLY A 853 25.72 -9.93 15.89
CA GLY A 853 26.07 -9.83 14.47
C GLY A 853 26.39 -8.42 13.97
N THR A 854 26.78 -8.34 12.69
CA THR A 854 26.93 -7.06 11.97
C THR A 854 25.58 -6.59 11.47
N ILE A 855 25.25 -5.31 11.68
CA ILE A 855 24.11 -4.64 11.06
C ILE A 855 24.65 -3.51 10.17
N ASP A 856 24.47 -3.66 8.87
CA ASP A 856 25.02 -2.77 7.84
C ASP A 856 23.91 -2.17 6.97
N VAL A 857 23.59 -0.90 7.22
CA VAL A 857 22.59 -0.11 6.49
C VAL A 857 23.22 0.79 5.41
N SER A 858 24.47 0.52 5.04
CA SER A 858 25.26 1.41 4.16
C SER A 858 24.75 1.44 2.72
N GLY A 859 24.97 2.57 2.04
CA GLY A 859 24.74 2.70 0.60
C GLY A 859 25.74 1.88 -0.25
N ASN A 860 25.46 1.77 -1.55
CA ASN A 860 26.26 0.94 -2.47
C ASN A 860 27.21 1.73 -3.37
N TRP A 861 28.05 1.02 -4.14
CA TRP A 861 28.92 1.60 -5.15
C TRP A 861 28.40 1.34 -6.56
N VAL A 862 28.24 2.42 -7.35
CA VAL A 862 27.81 2.30 -8.75
C VAL A 862 28.76 3.04 -9.68
N ASN A 863 29.33 2.33 -10.65
CA ASN A 863 30.23 2.89 -11.65
C ASN A 863 29.59 2.88 -13.05
N ARG A 864 28.83 3.94 -13.35
CA ARG A 864 28.15 4.12 -14.64
C ARG A 864 29.11 4.28 -15.83
N ARG A 865 30.39 4.55 -15.58
CA ARG A 865 31.42 4.60 -16.64
C ARG A 865 31.77 3.22 -17.19
N LEU A 866 31.72 2.19 -16.35
CA LEU A 866 31.98 0.80 -16.75
C LEU A 866 30.70 0.07 -17.20
N ASP A 867 29.54 0.57 -16.81
CA ASP A 867 28.23 0.02 -17.15
C ASP A 867 27.79 0.24 -18.61
N GLN A 868 28.65 0.80 -19.48
CA GLN A 868 28.35 1.08 -20.90
C GLN A 868 28.22 -0.17 -21.80
N VAL A 869 28.41 -1.36 -21.25
CA VAL A 869 28.09 -2.64 -21.89
C VAL A 869 26.84 -3.17 -21.22
N GLU A 870 25.77 -3.38 -21.97
CA GLU A 870 24.48 -3.93 -21.51
C GLU A 870 24.65 -5.06 -20.47
N SER A 871 24.53 -4.76 -19.16
CA SER A 871 24.24 -5.74 -18.08
C SER A 871 24.20 -5.20 -16.65
N SER A 872 24.63 -3.96 -16.34
CA SER A 872 24.53 -3.46 -14.96
C SER A 872 23.10 -3.04 -14.64
N SER A 873 22.40 -3.91 -13.89
CA SER A 873 21.05 -3.70 -13.34
C SER A 873 21.06 -2.99 -11.97
N LEU A 874 22.23 -2.51 -11.52
CA LEU A 874 22.40 -1.97 -10.17
C LEU A 874 21.88 -0.53 -10.07
N VAL A 875 20.73 -0.36 -9.41
CA VAL A 875 20.20 0.94 -8.94
C VAL A 875 21.14 1.52 -7.89
N SER A 876 21.33 2.84 -7.95
CA SER A 876 22.19 3.57 -7.01
C SER A 876 21.45 3.84 -5.70
N VAL A 877 22.05 3.43 -4.59
CA VAL A 877 21.62 3.75 -3.23
C VAL A 877 22.76 4.53 -2.60
N LEU A 878 22.63 5.86 -2.58
CA LEU A 878 23.70 6.75 -2.16
C LEU A 878 23.67 7.04 -0.67
N ASP A 879 22.48 7.27 -0.13
CA ASP A 879 22.32 7.58 1.29
C ASP A 879 22.23 6.27 2.09
N ALA A 880 22.80 6.27 3.29
CA ALA A 880 22.66 5.15 4.21
C ALA A 880 21.31 5.20 4.92
N GLY A 881 20.85 4.05 5.38
CA GLY A 881 19.69 3.97 6.28
C GLY A 881 20.05 4.30 7.73
N THR A 882 19.09 4.05 8.61
CA THR A 882 19.17 4.27 10.06
C THR A 882 19.20 2.93 10.80
N ILE A 883 19.98 2.86 11.86
CA ILE A 883 19.95 1.76 12.84
C ILE A 883 19.33 2.32 14.13
N ASP A 884 18.14 1.87 14.51
CA ASP A 884 17.42 2.37 15.70
C ASP A 884 17.03 1.22 16.63
N PHE A 885 17.63 1.18 17.81
CA PHE A 885 17.36 0.17 18.84
C PHE A 885 16.72 0.79 20.06
N ALA A 886 15.55 0.28 20.43
CA ALA A 886 14.85 0.59 21.67
C ALA A 886 14.70 -0.67 22.52
N ALA A 887 15.08 -0.58 23.80
CA ALA A 887 14.90 -1.65 24.78
C ALA A 887 14.29 -1.11 26.07
N GLY A 888 13.29 -1.79 26.62
CA GLY A 888 12.63 -1.34 27.86
C GLY A 888 13.39 -1.63 29.16
N LYS A 889 14.37 -2.55 29.15
CA LYS A 889 15.11 -2.96 30.35
C LYS A 889 16.61 -3.18 30.15
N SER A 890 17.03 -3.78 29.03
CA SER A 890 18.44 -4.15 28.80
C SER A 890 18.79 -4.06 27.31
N LEU A 891 19.88 -3.36 26.98
CA LEU A 891 20.43 -3.27 25.63
C LEU A 891 21.89 -3.72 25.66
N VAL A 892 22.19 -4.82 24.95
CA VAL A 892 23.53 -5.40 24.89
C VAL A 892 24.01 -5.45 23.44
N ILE A 893 25.15 -4.81 23.17
CA ILE A 893 25.87 -4.85 21.90
C ILE A 893 27.23 -5.51 22.15
N GLU A 894 27.38 -6.75 21.70
CA GLU A 894 28.56 -7.59 21.96
C GLU A 894 29.82 -7.11 21.23
N ASP A 895 30.98 -7.61 21.65
CA ASP A 895 32.32 -7.14 21.27
C ASP A 895 32.58 -7.16 19.74
N GLU A 896 32.03 -8.15 19.04
CA GLU A 896 32.23 -8.36 17.59
C GLU A 896 31.15 -7.69 16.73
N ALA A 897 30.10 -7.15 17.35
CA ALA A 897 29.03 -6.48 16.64
C ALA A 897 29.54 -5.21 15.95
N ARG A 898 29.04 -4.95 14.74
CA ARG A 898 29.38 -3.76 13.95
C ARG A 898 28.11 -3.12 13.44
N LEU A 899 27.90 -1.86 13.79
CA LEU A 899 26.78 -1.04 13.34
C LEU A 899 27.31 -0.04 12.29
N ARG A 900 26.87 -0.17 11.04
CA ARG A 900 27.39 0.59 9.90
C ARG A 900 26.30 1.33 9.17
N ALA A 901 26.38 2.66 9.12
CA ALA A 901 25.48 3.54 8.38
C ALA A 901 26.27 4.44 7.43
N ASN A 902 27.12 3.84 6.59
CA ASN A 902 28.03 4.57 5.71
C ASN A 902 27.36 4.96 4.39
N ALA A 903 27.69 6.15 3.87
CA ALA A 903 27.25 6.59 2.56
C ALA A 903 27.75 5.66 1.44
N GLY A 904 26.90 5.47 0.44
CA GLY A 904 27.24 4.94 -0.87
C GLY A 904 27.84 6.01 -1.80
N ALA A 905 28.20 5.60 -3.01
CA ALA A 905 28.70 6.51 -4.03
C ALA A 905 28.42 6.04 -5.46
N ARG A 906 28.28 7.01 -6.37
CA ARG A 906 28.12 6.81 -7.81
C ARG A 906 29.21 7.56 -8.58
N LEU A 907 29.88 6.86 -9.49
CA LEU A 907 30.68 7.47 -10.55
C LEU A 907 29.82 7.54 -11.83
N SER A 908 29.45 8.76 -12.22
CA SER A 908 28.67 9.03 -13.42
C SER A 908 29.44 8.66 -14.71
N ALA A 909 28.71 8.49 -15.81
CA ALA A 909 29.31 8.15 -17.10
C ALA A 909 30.27 9.24 -17.63
N ASP A 910 30.08 10.49 -17.21
CA ASP A 910 30.98 11.63 -17.48
C ASP A 910 32.20 11.68 -16.54
N GLY A 911 32.33 10.72 -15.61
CA GLY A 911 33.43 10.60 -14.67
C GLY A 911 33.29 11.44 -13.40
N LYS A 912 32.12 12.01 -13.11
CA LYS A 912 31.88 12.74 -11.86
C LYS A 912 31.53 11.78 -10.72
N LEU A 913 32.23 11.89 -9.60
CA LEU A 913 31.92 11.18 -8.36
C LEU A 913 30.87 11.93 -7.55
N GLN A 914 29.84 11.22 -7.11
CA GLN A 914 28.86 11.64 -6.13
C GLN A 914 28.91 10.66 -4.96
N ILE A 915 29.00 11.16 -3.74
CA ILE A 915 28.93 10.39 -2.49
C ILE A 915 27.65 10.85 -1.78
N GLY A 916 26.87 9.92 -1.26
CA GLY A 916 25.67 10.26 -0.48
C GLY A 916 25.98 10.70 0.94
N HIS A 917 24.94 10.69 1.77
CA HIS A 917 24.99 11.04 3.18
C HIS A 917 25.08 9.79 4.07
N ALA A 918 25.84 9.91 5.15
CA ALA A 918 25.89 8.90 6.20
C ALA A 918 24.62 8.97 7.07
N GLY A 919 24.21 7.82 7.59
CA GLY A 919 22.98 7.68 8.37
C GLY A 919 23.18 7.90 9.87
N GLU A 920 22.23 7.39 10.65
CA GLU A 920 22.22 7.46 12.10
C GLU A 920 22.30 6.07 12.75
N VAL A 921 22.99 6.00 13.89
CA VAL A 921 22.91 4.88 14.83
C VAL A 921 22.36 5.41 16.15
N ALA A 922 21.12 5.03 16.46
CA ALA A 922 20.36 5.45 17.63
C ALA A 922 20.15 4.28 18.60
N LEU A 923 20.52 4.50 19.87
CA LEU A 923 20.37 3.51 20.95
C LEU A 923 19.54 4.12 22.08
N ARG A 924 18.50 3.43 22.52
CA ARG A 924 17.54 3.95 23.50
C ARG A 924 17.19 2.92 24.56
N LEU A 925 17.32 3.32 25.82
CA LEU A 925 16.71 2.64 26.96
C LEU A 925 15.44 3.37 27.38
N THR A 926 14.29 2.68 27.27
CA THR A 926 12.93 3.19 27.51
C THR A 926 12.63 4.55 26.84
N ASP A 927 11.40 5.06 27.00
CA ASP A 927 11.08 6.43 26.56
C ASP A 927 11.59 7.50 27.55
N ASP A 928 11.75 7.11 28.81
CA ASP A 928 12.16 7.97 29.92
C ASP A 928 13.64 7.79 30.34
N GLY A 929 14.42 6.98 29.62
CA GLY A 929 15.84 6.77 29.88
C GLY A 929 16.17 5.77 31.00
N ARG A 930 15.22 5.47 31.88
CA ARG A 930 15.42 4.61 33.06
C ARG A 930 15.20 3.14 32.71
N PRO A 931 16.11 2.22 33.04
CA PRO A 931 15.84 0.80 32.85
C PRO A 931 14.63 0.37 33.69
N GLY A 932 13.68 -0.33 33.06
CA GLY A 932 12.56 -0.91 33.78
C GLY A 932 13.04 -1.87 34.88
N ALA A 933 12.29 -1.99 35.98
CA ALA A 933 12.64 -2.84 37.12
C ALA A 933 13.06 -4.26 36.67
N SER A 934 14.35 -4.53 36.72
CA SER A 934 14.93 -5.81 36.32
C SER A 934 14.70 -6.85 37.42
N ASN A 935 14.01 -7.95 37.08
CA ASN A 935 14.01 -9.17 37.90
C ASN A 935 15.26 -10.05 37.60
N ALA A 936 16.17 -9.60 36.74
CA ALA A 936 17.35 -10.32 36.29
C ALA A 936 18.64 -9.64 36.82
N PRO A 937 19.06 -9.94 38.06
CA PRO A 937 20.19 -9.26 38.73
C PRO A 937 21.56 -9.48 38.06
N ASP A 938 21.64 -10.34 37.05
CA ASP A 938 22.88 -10.72 36.37
C ASP A 938 23.09 -10.04 35.00
N ARG A 939 22.16 -9.16 34.55
CA ARG A 939 22.27 -8.46 33.26
C ARG A 939 22.48 -6.95 33.43
N PRO A 940 23.40 -6.33 32.67
CA PRO A 940 23.53 -4.88 32.64
C PRO A 940 22.31 -4.23 31.96
N ALA A 941 21.96 -3.01 32.36
CA ALA A 941 20.93 -2.23 31.68
C ALA A 941 21.41 -1.76 30.29
N LEU A 942 22.68 -1.37 30.17
CA LEU A 942 23.34 -1.09 28.89
C LEU A 942 24.74 -1.71 28.92
N ASP A 943 25.11 -2.45 27.89
CA ASP A 943 26.50 -2.87 27.67
C ASP A 943 26.84 -2.80 26.19
N MET A 944 27.68 -1.83 25.80
CA MET A 944 28.07 -1.65 24.41
C MET A 944 29.58 -1.81 24.26
N ARG A 945 29.98 -2.85 23.53
CA ARG A 945 31.37 -3.20 23.21
C ARG A 945 31.64 -3.27 21.70
N GLY A 946 30.58 -3.31 20.90
CA GLY A 946 30.65 -3.28 19.44
C GLY A 946 31.08 -1.92 18.87
N ARG A 947 31.29 -1.87 17.55
CA ARG A 947 31.78 -0.68 16.83
C ARG A 947 30.69 0.03 16.06
N VAL A 948 30.76 1.36 16.00
CA VAL A 948 29.84 2.22 15.25
C VAL A 948 30.61 3.01 14.19
N GLU A 949 30.09 3.02 12.96
CA GLU A 949 30.58 3.88 11.88
C GLU A 949 29.47 4.43 11.00
N ALA A 950 29.57 5.71 10.66
CA ALA A 950 28.68 6.41 9.74
C ALA A 950 29.50 7.42 8.93
N LEU A 951 30.12 6.95 7.84
CA LEU A 951 31.10 7.67 7.04
C LEU A 951 30.51 8.24 5.75
N ASP A 952 30.85 9.49 5.41
CA ASP A 952 30.48 10.16 4.15
C ASP A 952 31.66 10.97 3.56
N ASN A 953 31.37 12.06 2.82
CA ASN A 953 32.36 12.97 2.23
C ASN A 953 32.85 14.08 3.19
N ARG A 954 33.28 13.70 4.41
CA ARG A 954 33.55 14.61 5.55
C ARG A 954 32.21 15.20 6.02
N GLN A 955 32.02 15.67 7.23
CA GLN A 955 30.72 15.82 7.93
C GLN A 955 30.48 14.59 8.78
N GLY A 956 30.19 13.42 8.20
CA GLY A 956 29.93 12.17 8.91
C GLY A 956 28.50 12.10 9.45
N GLY A 957 28.06 10.88 9.76
CA GLY A 957 26.71 10.61 10.26
C GLY A 957 26.53 10.90 11.75
N GLN A 958 25.42 10.43 12.30
CA GLN A 958 25.00 10.70 13.67
C GLN A 958 25.07 9.44 14.55
N PHE A 959 25.51 9.60 15.79
CA PHE A 959 25.27 8.64 16.86
C PHE A 959 24.42 9.29 17.95
N SER A 960 23.35 8.62 18.37
CA SER A 960 22.51 9.07 19.46
C SER A 960 22.34 7.99 20.54
N LEU A 961 22.39 8.41 21.80
CA LEU A 961 22.15 7.57 22.97
C LEU A 961 21.16 8.24 23.91
N VAL A 962 20.10 7.51 24.28
CA VAL A 962 19.15 7.91 25.32
C VAL A 962 19.27 6.97 26.52
N ALA A 963 19.51 7.55 27.70
CA ALA A 963 19.63 6.86 28.99
C ALA A 963 19.15 7.77 30.14
N SER A 964 19.22 7.33 31.39
CA SER A 964 18.84 8.13 32.56
C SER A 964 19.95 9.09 32.96
N ASP A 965 20.91 8.69 33.82
CA ASP A 965 22.12 9.45 34.11
C ASP A 965 23.27 9.01 33.16
N ILE A 966 24.09 9.96 32.74
CA ILE A 966 25.26 9.70 31.89
C ILE A 966 26.50 10.28 32.57
N ARG A 967 27.53 9.47 32.78
CA ARG A 967 28.85 9.91 33.24
C ARG A 967 29.88 9.69 32.15
N ILE A 968 30.65 10.72 31.80
CA ILE A 968 31.80 10.62 30.90
C ILE A 968 33.09 10.70 31.72
N GLY A 969 33.98 9.73 31.55
CA GLY A 969 35.26 9.63 32.26
C GLY A 969 35.67 8.17 32.53
N GLY A 970 36.90 7.94 32.98
CA GLY A 970 37.45 6.63 33.28
C GLY A 970 38.33 6.01 32.18
N ASP A 971 38.99 4.91 32.57
CA ASP A 971 40.09 4.29 31.80
C ASP A 971 39.68 3.06 30.95
N ASP A 972 38.44 2.56 31.05
CA ASP A 972 38.01 1.33 30.35
C ASP A 972 37.69 1.61 28.87
N PRO A 973 38.56 1.27 27.92
CA PRO A 973 38.56 1.91 26.61
C PRO A 973 37.52 1.41 25.62
N THR A 974 36.74 0.38 25.99
CA THR A 974 35.93 -0.40 25.05
C THR A 974 34.48 -0.60 25.48
N ARG A 975 34.01 0.08 26.53
CA ARG A 975 32.73 -0.26 27.13
C ARG A 975 31.90 0.97 27.52
N LEU A 976 30.65 1.02 27.04
CA LEU A 976 29.60 1.76 27.73
C LEU A 976 28.89 0.78 28.64
N LEU A 977 28.79 1.10 29.92
CA LEU A 977 28.20 0.20 30.90
C LEU A 977 27.24 0.94 31.82
N ASP A 978 26.07 0.32 31.99
CA ASP A 978 25.22 0.48 33.16
C ASP A 978 25.02 -0.90 33.80
N SER A 979 25.55 -1.06 35.01
CA SER A 979 25.59 -2.34 35.72
C SER A 979 24.24 -2.83 36.26
N GLY A 980 23.16 -2.03 36.22
CA GLY A 980 21.85 -2.45 36.71
C GLY A 980 21.79 -2.79 38.22
N GLY A 981 22.79 -2.34 39.00
CA GLY A 981 22.95 -2.63 40.43
C GLY A 981 22.12 -1.73 41.35
N ALA A 982 22.55 -1.54 42.61
CA ALA A 982 21.80 -0.80 43.64
C ALA A 982 21.49 0.69 43.32
N ASN A 983 22.01 1.20 42.20
CA ASN A 983 21.70 2.51 41.62
C ASN A 983 21.77 2.37 40.08
N PRO A 984 20.76 1.75 39.45
CA PRO A 984 20.80 1.26 38.06
C PRO A 984 20.59 2.36 37.02
N ASP A 985 20.97 3.60 37.32
CA ASP A 985 20.54 4.76 36.55
C ASP A 985 21.69 5.40 35.76
N THR A 986 22.96 5.00 35.94
CA THR A 986 24.11 5.71 35.36
C THR A 986 24.88 4.91 34.31
N VAL A 987 24.82 5.37 33.06
CA VAL A 987 25.68 4.92 31.97
C VAL A 987 27.04 5.59 32.07
N THR A 988 28.12 4.81 32.19
CA THR A 988 29.49 5.34 32.12
C THR A 988 30.06 5.19 30.71
N ILE A 989 30.53 6.30 30.13
CA ILE A 989 31.19 6.37 28.82
C ILE A 989 32.66 6.74 29.04
N ALA A 990 33.57 5.85 28.66
CA ALA A 990 34.99 6.09 28.82
C ALA A 990 35.57 7.03 27.75
N ASN A 991 36.69 7.69 28.08
CA ASN A 991 37.35 8.65 27.19
C ASN A 991 37.75 8.04 25.84
N GLN A 992 38.40 6.87 25.86
CA GLN A 992 38.92 6.23 24.65
C GLN A 992 37.82 5.66 23.74
N TRP A 993 36.58 5.59 24.21
CA TRP A 993 35.47 5.18 23.34
C TRP A 993 35.21 6.20 22.22
N PHE A 994 35.38 7.50 22.51
CA PHE A 994 35.29 8.56 21.49
C PHE A 994 36.35 8.42 20.39
N ASP A 995 37.51 7.83 20.70
CA ASP A 995 38.58 7.56 19.71
C ASP A 995 38.21 6.40 18.76
N GLN A 996 37.27 5.53 19.16
CA GLN A 996 36.82 4.38 18.36
C GLN A 996 35.59 4.70 17.49
N LEU A 997 34.85 5.75 17.86
CA LEU A 997 33.71 6.25 17.11
C LEU A 997 34.13 6.80 15.74
N ARG A 998 33.36 6.45 14.72
CA ARG A 998 33.56 6.92 13.34
C ARG A 998 32.32 7.63 12.83
N VAL A 999 31.92 8.66 13.56
CA VAL A 999 30.74 9.48 13.25
C VAL A 999 31.12 10.96 13.25
N GLY A 1000 30.28 11.78 12.63
CA GLY A 1000 30.47 13.24 12.57
C GLY A 1000 29.89 13.98 13.76
N ASN A 1001 28.78 13.46 14.27
CA ASN A 1001 27.91 14.12 15.22
C ASN A 1001 27.50 13.13 16.32
N VAL A 1002 27.55 13.58 17.58
CA VAL A 1002 27.21 12.77 18.75
C VAL A 1002 26.17 13.50 19.58
N THR A 1003 25.06 12.82 19.88
CA THR A 1003 24.00 13.31 20.77
C THR A 1003 23.85 12.35 21.94
N LEU A 1004 24.03 12.85 23.16
CA LEU A 1004 23.82 12.09 24.39
C LEU A 1004 22.68 12.74 25.16
N SER A 1005 21.62 11.97 25.41
CA SER A 1005 20.41 12.45 26.07
C SER A 1005 20.16 11.68 27.36
N ALA A 1006 20.24 12.39 28.48
CA ALA A 1006 19.80 11.95 29.79
C ALA A 1006 18.32 12.35 29.97
N ARG A 1007 17.40 11.41 29.82
CA ARG A 1007 15.98 11.63 30.13
C ARG A 1007 15.74 11.26 31.57
N GLU A 1008 15.16 12.19 32.33
CA GLU A 1008 15.00 12.04 33.77
C GLU A 1008 16.32 11.66 34.48
N GLY A 1009 17.38 12.41 34.15
CA GLY A 1009 18.71 12.20 34.70
C GLY A 1009 19.68 13.32 34.38
N ASP A 1010 20.89 13.20 34.87
CA ASP A 1010 21.96 14.19 34.76
C ASP A 1010 23.08 13.70 33.85
N ILE A 1011 23.74 14.63 33.15
CA ILE A 1011 24.97 14.35 32.39
C ILE A 1011 26.15 14.95 33.14
N THR A 1012 27.13 14.13 33.53
CA THR A 1012 28.35 14.56 34.22
C THR A 1012 29.60 14.21 33.42
N LEU A 1013 30.37 15.21 33.00
CA LEU A 1013 31.74 15.03 32.52
C LEU A 1013 32.68 15.13 33.73
N GLY A 1014 33.27 14.01 34.11
CA GLY A 1014 34.18 13.93 35.25
C GLY A 1014 35.47 14.74 35.04
N SER A 1015 36.15 15.09 36.13
CA SER A 1015 37.43 15.80 36.10
C SER A 1015 38.53 15.13 35.25
N ASP A 1016 38.39 13.84 34.98
CA ASP A 1016 39.24 13.02 34.13
C ASP A 1016 38.75 12.88 32.68
N ALA A 1017 37.64 13.53 32.30
CA ALA A 1017 37.08 13.45 30.97
C ALA A 1017 37.98 14.17 29.93
N ASP A 1018 38.33 13.47 28.85
CA ASP A 1018 39.16 13.98 27.76
C ASP A 1018 38.57 13.52 26.42
N ILE A 1019 37.66 14.34 25.87
CA ILE A 1019 36.92 14.04 24.64
C ILE A 1019 37.65 14.67 23.46
N ARG A 1020 37.99 13.86 22.45
CA ARG A 1020 38.55 14.32 21.18
C ARG A 1020 37.60 14.00 20.04
N MET A 1021 37.21 15.03 19.29
CA MET A 1021 36.42 14.83 18.07
C MET A 1021 37.36 14.45 16.91
N HIS A 1022 37.13 13.28 16.33
CA HIS A 1022 37.79 12.80 15.13
C HIS A 1022 36.79 12.69 13.99
N GLN A 1023 37.26 12.85 12.74
CA GLN A 1023 36.41 12.68 11.56
C GLN A 1023 37.08 11.71 10.60
N HIS A 1024 36.28 10.78 10.09
CA HIS A 1024 36.67 9.84 9.06
C HIS A 1024 35.80 10.06 7.83
N ALA A 1025 36.36 9.87 6.64
CA ALA A 1025 35.65 10.09 5.39
C ALA A 1025 36.13 9.16 4.26
N TYR A 1026 35.38 9.16 3.17
CA TYR A 1026 35.77 8.58 1.91
C TYR A 1026 36.37 9.63 0.96
N ARG A 1027 37.35 9.20 0.17
CA ARG A 1027 37.90 9.97 -0.96
C ARG A 1027 38.21 9.08 -2.15
N GLU A 1028 38.38 9.68 -3.32
CA GLU A 1028 38.84 8.97 -4.51
C GLU A 1028 40.16 8.23 -4.27
N SER A 1029 40.25 7.04 -4.84
CA SER A 1029 41.45 6.20 -4.89
C SER A 1029 41.93 6.05 -6.34
N ASN A 1030 43.17 5.59 -6.54
CA ASN A 1030 43.67 5.29 -7.88
C ASN A 1030 42.83 4.22 -8.62
N GLY A 1031 42.06 3.41 -7.88
CA GLY A 1031 41.19 2.36 -8.42
C GLY A 1031 39.77 2.81 -8.75
N THR A 1032 39.31 3.99 -8.29
CA THR A 1032 37.88 4.39 -8.34
C THR A 1032 37.28 4.25 -9.74
N ALA A 1033 37.96 4.74 -10.78
CA ALA A 1033 37.46 4.67 -12.15
C ALA A 1033 37.41 3.24 -12.73
N GLY A 1034 38.16 2.30 -12.16
CA GLY A 1034 38.28 0.91 -12.61
C GLY A 1034 37.52 -0.11 -11.75
N THR A 1035 36.97 0.29 -10.61
CA THR A 1035 36.18 -0.59 -9.73
C THR A 1035 34.77 -0.77 -10.29
N ILE A 1036 34.38 -2.02 -10.57
CA ILE A 1036 33.03 -2.37 -11.04
C ILE A 1036 31.97 -2.06 -9.98
N SER A 1037 30.73 -1.80 -10.41
CA SER A 1037 29.57 -1.60 -9.53
C SER A 1037 29.37 -2.80 -8.59
N GLY A 1038 28.94 -2.55 -7.36
CA GLY A 1038 28.68 -3.58 -6.35
C GLY A 1038 28.12 -3.00 -5.04
N ASP A 1039 27.73 -3.89 -4.13
CA ASP A 1039 26.98 -3.50 -2.92
C ASP A 1039 27.83 -2.79 -1.87
N SER A 1040 29.16 -2.79 -2.01
CA SER A 1040 30.09 -2.14 -1.08
C SER A 1040 30.92 -1.08 -1.77
N ILE A 1041 31.11 0.05 -1.10
CA ILE A 1041 32.03 1.11 -1.49
C ILE A 1041 33.51 0.76 -1.25
N ALA A 1042 33.77 -0.32 -0.50
CA ALA A 1042 35.11 -0.80 -0.21
C ALA A 1042 35.87 -1.15 -1.50
N GLY A 1043 37.07 -0.60 -1.65
CA GLY A 1043 37.91 -0.78 -2.84
C GLY A 1043 37.58 0.17 -4.00
N ALA A 1044 36.42 0.82 -4.00
CA ALA A 1044 36.15 1.94 -4.90
C ALA A 1044 36.73 3.24 -4.34
N LEU A 1045 36.42 3.56 -3.08
CA LEU A 1045 36.94 4.73 -2.38
C LEU A 1045 37.92 4.33 -1.27
N ALA A 1046 38.82 5.25 -0.92
CA ALA A 1046 39.74 5.10 0.20
C ALA A 1046 39.13 5.71 1.46
N HIS A 1047 38.99 4.91 2.52
CA HIS A 1047 38.78 5.41 3.88
C HIS A 1047 40.06 6.08 4.39
N TYR A 1048 39.93 7.26 4.99
CA TYR A 1048 41.01 7.93 5.70
C TYR A 1048 40.51 8.68 6.94
N GLU A 1049 41.40 8.90 7.91
CA GLU A 1049 41.18 9.88 8.97
C GLU A 1049 41.41 11.28 8.38
N VAL A 1050 40.41 12.15 8.52
CA VAL A 1050 40.43 13.49 7.95
C VAL A 1050 41.32 14.37 8.83
N PRO A 1051 42.42 14.92 8.29
CA PRO A 1051 43.23 15.86 9.05
C PRO A 1051 42.42 17.08 9.47
N THR A 1052 42.72 17.66 10.62
CA THR A 1052 41.95 18.81 11.19
C THR A 1052 41.80 19.98 10.21
N TYR A 1053 42.76 20.20 9.31
CA TYR A 1053 42.72 21.27 8.30
C TYR A 1053 41.78 21.01 7.10
N GLU A 1054 41.34 19.76 6.92
CA GLU A 1054 40.37 19.33 5.89
C GLU A 1054 38.99 19.02 6.47
N ALA A 1055 38.92 18.81 7.78
CA ALA A 1055 37.71 18.43 8.49
C ALA A 1055 36.62 19.51 8.41
N LEU A 1056 35.37 19.05 8.30
CA LEU A 1056 34.18 19.90 8.45
C LEU A 1056 33.75 19.94 9.92
N ALA A 1057 32.98 20.97 10.28
CA ALA A 1057 32.46 21.12 11.63
C ALA A 1057 31.59 19.92 12.02
N GLY A 1058 31.98 19.23 13.11
CA GLY A 1058 31.15 18.23 13.79
C GLY A 1058 30.49 18.81 15.04
N SER A 1059 29.56 18.07 15.65
CA SER A 1059 28.88 18.49 16.88
C SER A 1059 28.88 17.45 17.99
N LEU A 1060 28.99 17.93 19.24
CA LEU A 1060 28.62 17.19 20.45
C LEU A 1060 27.45 17.88 21.13
N THR A 1061 26.37 17.15 21.32
CA THR A 1061 25.16 17.62 21.99
C THR A 1061 24.94 16.80 23.26
N LEU A 1062 24.83 17.49 24.39
CA LEU A 1062 24.50 16.92 25.69
C LEU A 1062 23.16 17.49 26.13
N GLN A 1063 22.17 16.64 26.32
CA GLN A 1063 20.81 17.02 26.69
C GLN A 1063 20.37 16.31 27.96
N ALA A 1064 20.18 17.06 29.05
CA ALA A 1064 19.65 16.53 30.30
C ALA A 1064 18.24 17.08 30.52
N GLY A 1065 17.25 16.21 30.74
CA GLY A 1065 15.86 16.62 30.93
C GLY A 1065 15.20 15.95 32.12
N LYS A 1066 14.03 16.45 32.50
CA LYS A 1066 13.14 15.85 33.52
C LYS A 1066 11.80 15.46 32.92
N THR A 1067 11.09 14.57 33.59
CA THR A 1067 9.77 14.03 33.17
C THR A 1067 8.62 14.55 34.02
N ASN A 1068 8.93 15.24 35.12
CA ASN A 1068 7.94 15.88 35.99
C ASN A 1068 8.54 17.10 36.69
N SER A 1069 7.69 18.06 37.04
CA SER A 1069 8.09 19.37 37.57
C SER A 1069 8.68 19.35 38.98
N VAL A 1070 8.60 18.22 39.70
CA VAL A 1070 9.19 18.07 41.04
C VAL A 1070 10.55 17.35 41.03
N SER A 1071 10.98 16.82 39.88
CA SER A 1071 12.28 16.17 39.76
C SER A 1071 13.41 17.18 39.87
N THR A 1072 14.49 16.79 40.57
CA THR A 1072 15.73 17.58 40.68
C THR A 1072 16.78 17.13 39.67
N LYS A 1073 16.39 16.28 38.71
CA LYS A 1073 17.22 15.79 37.61
C LYS A 1073 17.12 16.73 36.40
N GLY A 1074 17.99 16.52 35.42
CA GLY A 1074 18.03 17.32 34.19
C GLY A 1074 19.16 18.34 34.21
N SER A 1075 20.25 18.05 34.91
CA SER A 1075 21.44 18.90 34.95
C SER A 1075 22.55 18.42 34.01
N VAL A 1076 23.28 19.36 33.41
CA VAL A 1076 24.55 19.08 32.71
C VAL A 1076 25.70 19.66 33.53
N VAL A 1077 26.63 18.82 33.96
CA VAL A 1077 27.78 19.17 34.81
C VAL A 1077 29.08 18.83 34.09
N VAL A 1078 29.96 19.81 33.93
CA VAL A 1078 31.32 19.65 33.41
C VAL A 1078 32.29 20.05 34.50
N GLU A 1079 32.94 19.06 35.13
CA GLU A 1079 33.82 19.26 36.28
C GLU A 1079 35.16 19.91 35.90
N GLN A 1080 35.83 20.48 36.91
CA GLN A 1080 37.19 21.00 36.78
C GLN A 1080 38.15 19.91 36.27
N GLY A 1081 38.86 20.21 35.18
CA GLY A 1081 39.81 19.29 34.55
C GLY A 1081 39.27 18.60 33.30
N ALA A 1082 37.94 18.51 33.15
CA ALA A 1082 37.32 17.96 31.95
C ALA A 1082 37.69 18.79 30.71
N THR A 1083 38.10 18.13 29.63
CA THR A 1083 38.54 18.79 28.39
C THR A 1083 37.82 18.22 27.17
N ILE A 1084 37.30 19.11 26.33
CA ILE A 1084 36.65 18.80 25.05
C ILE A 1084 37.43 19.47 23.93
N HIS A 1085 37.99 18.66 23.03
CA HIS A 1085 38.74 19.08 21.85
C HIS A 1085 37.86 18.95 20.60
N GLY A 1086 37.36 20.08 20.09
CA GLY A 1086 36.60 20.14 18.85
C GLY A 1086 37.50 20.24 17.61
N LEU A 1087 36.95 19.83 16.47
CA LEU A 1087 37.51 20.14 15.15
C LEU A 1087 37.32 21.64 14.87
N TYR A 1088 37.90 22.12 13.77
CA TYR A 1088 37.70 23.49 13.34
C TYR A 1088 36.22 23.75 13.02
N GLY A 1089 35.66 24.80 13.63
CA GLY A 1089 34.26 25.17 13.49
C GLY A 1089 33.27 24.28 14.28
N SER A 1090 33.74 23.38 15.15
CA SER A 1090 32.86 22.47 15.90
C SER A 1090 31.83 23.17 16.77
N THR A 1091 30.70 22.49 16.98
CA THR A 1091 29.62 22.95 17.85
C THR A 1091 29.56 22.09 19.12
N LEU A 1092 29.53 22.73 20.28
CA LEU A 1092 29.15 22.11 21.56
C LEU A 1092 27.79 22.65 21.99
N ASN A 1093 26.80 21.78 22.11
CA ASN A 1093 25.47 22.12 22.61
C ASN A 1093 25.26 21.49 23.98
N LEU A 1094 24.92 22.31 24.96
CA LEU A 1094 24.51 21.89 26.29
C LEU A 1094 23.05 22.32 26.46
N HIS A 1095 22.17 21.36 26.75
CA HIS A 1095 20.76 21.61 27.00
C HIS A 1095 20.36 20.97 28.33
N ALA A 1096 19.68 21.73 29.18
CA ALA A 1096 19.26 21.28 30.49
C ALA A 1096 17.87 21.81 30.84
N ASP A 1097 17.11 21.04 31.62
CA ASP A 1097 15.85 21.49 32.22
C ASP A 1097 16.04 22.01 33.67
N GLU A 1098 17.16 21.66 34.32
CA GLU A 1098 17.42 22.01 35.72
C GLU A 1098 18.60 22.96 35.88
N ALA A 1099 19.81 22.59 35.45
CA ALA A 1099 21.00 23.44 35.55
C ALA A 1099 22.09 23.07 34.54
N ILE A 1100 22.94 24.04 34.17
CA ILE A 1100 24.18 23.80 33.41
C ILE A 1100 25.35 24.34 34.23
N LEU A 1101 26.24 23.46 34.69
CA LEU A 1101 27.44 23.84 35.44
C LEU A 1101 28.66 23.50 34.59
N PHE A 1102 29.41 24.51 34.16
CA PHE A 1102 30.57 24.33 33.30
C PHE A 1102 31.83 24.91 33.94
N ASP A 1103 32.71 24.05 34.47
CA ASP A 1103 34.01 24.43 35.06
C ASP A 1103 35.19 23.75 34.33
N GLY A 1104 34.95 23.24 33.12
CA GLY A 1104 35.94 22.55 32.28
C GLY A 1104 36.49 23.40 31.14
N THR A 1105 37.10 22.74 30.16
CA THR A 1105 37.71 23.37 28.98
C THR A 1105 37.05 22.89 27.68
N PHE A 1106 36.55 23.81 26.86
CA PHE A 1106 36.20 23.56 25.46
C PHE A 1106 37.14 24.34 24.54
N ARG A 1107 37.78 23.64 23.59
CA ARG A 1107 38.68 24.25 22.61
C ARG A 1107 38.29 23.83 21.20
N SER A 1108 37.98 24.81 20.36
CA SER A 1108 37.79 24.70 18.91
C SER A 1108 38.34 25.98 18.27
N LYS A 1109 38.83 25.95 17.03
CA LYS A 1109 39.10 27.22 16.31
C LYS A 1109 37.86 27.60 15.52
N GLY A 1110 37.33 28.79 15.79
CA GLY A 1110 35.95 29.12 15.41
C GLY A 1110 34.91 28.19 16.05
N GLY A 1111 33.71 28.16 15.48
CA GLY A 1111 32.64 27.24 15.91
C GLY A 1111 31.65 27.86 16.89
N VAL A 1112 30.95 27.02 17.64
CA VAL A 1112 29.79 27.43 18.45
C VAL A 1112 29.81 26.75 19.81
N PHE A 1113 29.65 27.52 20.89
CA PHE A 1113 29.29 27.02 22.21
C PHE A 1113 27.87 27.49 22.53
N ASN A 1114 26.95 26.56 22.71
CA ASN A 1114 25.57 26.84 23.10
C ASN A 1114 25.30 26.21 24.47
N ALA A 1115 24.80 27.00 25.41
CA ALA A 1115 24.21 26.52 26.65
C ALA A 1115 22.78 27.06 26.75
N VAL A 1116 21.81 26.14 26.77
CA VAL A 1116 20.38 26.46 26.81
C VAL A 1116 19.76 25.80 28.03
N LEU A 1117 19.21 26.60 28.94
CA LEU A 1117 18.45 26.15 30.09
C LEU A 1117 16.97 26.44 29.85
N ASP A 1118 16.17 25.40 29.64
CA ASP A 1118 14.75 25.52 29.33
C ASP A 1118 13.86 25.29 30.56
N GLN A 1119 12.64 25.83 30.50
CA GLN A 1119 11.60 25.52 31.49
C GLN A 1119 10.93 24.19 31.13
N PHE A 1120 10.74 23.30 32.10
CA PHE A 1120 10.00 22.06 31.89
C PHE A 1120 8.50 22.33 31.74
N GLU A 1121 7.93 23.16 32.63
CA GLU A 1121 6.56 23.66 32.54
C GLU A 1121 6.53 25.19 32.51
N THR A 1122 5.54 25.78 31.81
CA THR A 1122 5.35 27.24 31.75
C THR A 1122 5.04 27.90 33.11
N THR A 1123 4.78 27.09 34.13
CA THR A 1123 4.49 27.53 35.51
C THR A 1123 5.69 27.42 36.45
N ASP A 1124 6.82 26.91 35.97
CA ASP A 1124 8.03 26.77 36.78
C ASP A 1124 8.51 28.14 37.26
N VAL A 1125 8.82 28.23 38.56
CA VAL A 1125 9.31 29.47 39.17
C VAL A 1125 10.83 29.38 39.26
N PRO A 1126 11.58 30.37 38.72
CA PRO A 1126 13.04 30.33 38.72
C PRO A 1126 13.60 30.33 40.15
N SER A 1127 14.50 29.39 40.45
CA SER A 1127 15.32 29.36 41.66
C SER A 1127 16.78 29.64 41.33
N ILE A 1128 17.61 29.95 42.33
CA ILE A 1128 19.06 30.13 42.12
C ILE A 1128 19.76 28.83 41.68
N GLY A 1129 19.13 27.67 41.95
CA GLY A 1129 19.61 26.39 41.45
C GLY A 1129 19.42 26.26 39.93
N ASN A 1130 18.42 26.94 39.36
CA ASN A 1130 18.19 26.99 37.93
C ASN A 1130 19.10 28.02 37.31
N SER A 1131 20.30 27.59 36.95
CA SER A 1131 21.28 28.48 36.35
C SER A 1131 22.18 27.81 35.32
N ILE A 1132 22.62 28.62 34.37
CA ILE A 1132 23.82 28.35 33.58
C ILE A 1132 24.99 29.00 34.32
N TYR A 1133 25.87 28.20 34.93
CA TYR A 1133 27.05 28.65 35.66
C TYR A 1133 28.34 28.30 34.92
N LEU A 1134 29.12 29.32 34.51
CA LEU A 1134 30.50 29.16 34.06
C LEU A 1134 31.45 29.41 35.25
N GLY A 1135 32.15 28.37 35.69
CA GLY A 1135 32.97 28.36 36.90
C GLY A 1135 34.33 29.04 36.78
N GLU A 1136 35.06 29.10 37.90
CA GLU A 1136 36.36 29.80 38.01
C GLU A 1136 37.44 29.23 37.08
N ASN A 1137 37.33 27.96 36.69
CA ASN A 1137 38.27 27.24 35.83
C ASN A 1137 37.76 27.08 34.39
N ALA A 1138 36.58 27.62 34.07
CA ALA A 1138 35.98 27.50 32.75
C ALA A 1138 36.86 28.13 31.67
N VAL A 1139 37.19 27.37 30.63
CA VAL A 1139 37.92 27.85 29.45
C VAL A 1139 37.15 27.53 28.18
N ILE A 1140 36.69 28.56 27.47
CA ILE A 1140 36.07 28.43 26.15
C ILE A 1140 36.97 29.16 25.16
N ASP A 1141 37.78 28.42 24.38
CA ASP A 1141 38.60 28.99 23.31
C ASP A 1141 37.97 28.70 21.94
N LEU A 1142 37.49 29.77 21.29
CA LEU A 1142 36.90 29.79 19.95
C LEU A 1142 37.53 30.88 19.08
N ALA A 1143 38.78 31.27 19.37
CA ALA A 1143 39.46 32.32 18.63
C ALA A 1143 39.64 31.98 17.13
N ALA A 1144 39.78 33.04 16.33
CA ALA A 1144 40.14 32.92 14.93
C ALA A 1144 41.52 32.26 14.79
N ASP A 1145 41.72 31.51 13.71
CA ASP A 1145 43.00 30.87 13.42
C ASP A 1145 43.25 30.72 11.91
N MET A 1146 44.51 30.52 11.55
CA MET A 1146 44.95 30.31 10.18
C MET A 1146 45.22 28.82 9.93
N ILE A 1147 44.35 28.18 9.18
CA ILE A 1147 44.52 26.79 8.72
C ILE A 1147 45.65 26.73 7.71
N SER A 1148 46.67 25.91 7.94
CA SER A 1148 47.71 25.62 6.94
C SER A 1148 47.45 24.28 6.26
N ARG A 1149 47.11 24.31 4.97
CA ARG A 1149 46.97 23.11 4.13
C ARG A 1149 48.28 22.81 3.40
N PRO A 1150 48.66 21.54 3.22
CA PRO A 1150 49.77 21.16 2.34
C PRO A 1150 49.50 21.66 0.91
N GLY A 1151 50.47 22.38 0.32
CA GLY A 1151 50.35 22.91 -1.05
C GLY A 1151 50.82 21.94 -2.13
N VAL A 1152 50.42 22.19 -3.39
CA VAL A 1152 50.81 21.40 -4.60
C VAL A 1152 52.24 21.74 -5.09
N ASN A 1153 52.78 22.88 -4.64
CA ASN A 1153 54.17 23.33 -4.77
C ASN A 1153 54.61 23.83 -3.38
N PRO A 1154 55.90 24.05 -3.04
CA PRO A 1154 56.39 24.07 -1.64
C PRO A 1154 55.83 25.19 -0.72
N ALA A 1155 54.87 26.00 -1.16
CA ALA A 1155 54.15 26.94 -0.33
C ALA A 1155 52.79 26.34 0.17
N PRO A 1156 52.57 26.23 1.49
CA PRO A 1156 51.28 25.80 2.03
C PRO A 1156 50.18 26.81 1.71
N SER A 1157 48.99 26.32 1.32
CA SER A 1157 47.80 27.17 1.18
C SER A 1157 47.27 27.52 2.56
N ARG A 1158 46.90 28.78 2.81
CA ARG A 1158 46.43 29.22 4.13
C ARG A 1158 45.01 29.75 4.07
N ASP A 1159 44.11 29.07 4.77
CA ASP A 1159 42.73 29.51 4.95
C ASP A 1159 42.54 30.14 6.32
N LEU A 1160 41.57 31.04 6.44
CA LEU A 1160 41.27 31.74 7.69
C LEU A 1160 39.95 31.24 8.25
N ILE A 1161 39.95 30.80 9.51
CA ILE A 1161 38.74 30.56 10.30
C ILE A 1161 38.46 31.81 11.13
N ALA A 1162 37.24 32.33 11.02
CA ALA A 1162 36.79 33.42 11.89
C ALA A 1162 36.58 32.93 13.33
N ALA A 1163 36.66 33.84 14.30
CA ALA A 1163 36.32 33.52 15.67
C ALA A 1163 34.85 33.09 15.79
N GLY A 1164 34.57 32.21 16.75
CA GLY A 1164 33.28 31.53 16.90
C GLY A 1164 32.20 32.34 17.60
N GLN A 1165 31.18 31.65 18.10
CA GLN A 1165 30.14 32.23 18.93
C GLN A 1165 29.97 31.50 20.25
N VAL A 1166 29.58 32.25 21.29
CA VAL A 1166 29.10 31.72 22.57
C VAL A 1166 27.68 32.24 22.77
N ASN A 1167 26.72 31.34 22.96
CA ASN A 1167 25.34 31.66 23.27
C ASN A 1167 24.96 31.03 24.61
N LEU A 1168 24.53 31.86 25.55
CA LEU A 1168 24.01 31.44 26.85
C LEU A 1168 22.54 31.90 26.93
N GLU A 1169 21.61 30.96 26.89
CA GLU A 1169 20.18 31.24 26.87
C GLU A 1169 19.48 30.53 28.03
N SER A 1170 19.04 31.29 29.03
CA SER A 1170 18.25 30.79 30.14
C SER A 1170 16.80 31.21 29.97
N ASN A 1171 15.93 30.29 29.57
CA ASN A 1171 14.49 30.50 29.54
C ASN A 1171 13.86 30.27 30.93
N LEU A 1172 14.62 29.67 31.87
CA LEU A 1172 14.26 29.50 33.28
C LEU A 1172 15.46 29.80 34.19
N GLY A 1173 15.42 30.92 34.93
CA GLY A 1173 16.45 31.23 35.94
C GLY A 1173 17.62 32.06 35.40
N TYR A 1174 18.83 31.82 35.93
CA TYR A 1174 19.95 32.78 35.86
C TYR A 1174 21.08 32.34 34.92
N VAL A 1175 21.86 33.30 34.42
CA VAL A 1175 23.17 33.05 33.81
C VAL A 1175 24.25 33.68 34.71
N LEU A 1176 25.16 32.86 35.22
CA LEU A 1176 26.22 33.22 36.15
C LEU A 1176 27.58 32.91 35.51
N VAL A 1177 28.47 33.89 35.45
CA VAL A 1177 29.82 33.72 34.88
C VAL A 1177 30.82 34.21 35.92
N ASP A 1178 31.70 33.32 36.37
CA ASP A 1178 32.75 33.65 37.32
C ASP A 1178 33.76 34.65 36.72
N GLU A 1179 34.36 35.51 37.56
CA GLU A 1179 35.33 36.50 37.10
C GLU A 1179 36.63 35.88 36.57
N SER A 1180 36.92 34.63 36.96
CA SER A 1180 38.10 33.87 36.52
C SER A 1180 37.86 33.07 35.23
N ALA A 1181 36.61 32.94 34.78
CA ALA A 1181 36.26 32.23 33.55
C ALA A 1181 36.89 32.90 32.32
N THR A 1182 37.48 32.10 31.44
CA THR A 1182 38.17 32.58 30.23
C THR A 1182 37.37 32.26 28.97
N ILE A 1183 36.89 33.29 28.29
CA ILE A 1183 36.20 33.17 26.99
C ILE A 1183 37.02 33.89 25.92
N SER A 1184 37.55 33.13 24.96
CA SER A 1184 38.41 33.62 23.89
C SER A 1184 37.67 33.61 22.56
N LEU A 1185 37.27 34.81 22.11
CA LEU A 1185 36.59 35.08 20.83
C LEU A 1185 37.41 36.05 19.96
N GLN A 1186 38.73 35.99 20.10
CA GLN A 1186 39.62 36.98 19.48
C GLN A 1186 39.66 36.80 17.96
N GLY A 1187 39.36 37.87 17.25
CA GLY A 1187 39.70 38.03 15.84
C GLY A 1187 41.15 38.53 15.67
N GLY A 1188 41.57 38.84 14.46
CA GLY A 1188 42.93 39.33 14.25
C GLY A 1188 43.31 39.50 12.78
N VAL A 1189 44.48 40.09 12.55
CA VAL A 1189 45.11 40.12 11.22
C VAL A 1189 46.14 39.01 11.17
N PHE A 1190 45.92 38.04 10.31
CA PHE A 1190 46.79 36.90 10.15
C PHE A 1190 47.63 37.09 8.89
N SER A 1191 48.95 37.08 9.06
CA SER A 1191 49.92 37.20 7.97
C SER A 1191 50.26 35.82 7.42
N GLY A 1192 50.08 35.64 6.12
CA GLY A 1192 50.41 34.42 5.39
C GLY A 1192 51.05 34.74 4.06
N VAL A 1193 51.34 33.71 3.29
CA VAL A 1193 51.92 33.84 1.96
C VAL A 1193 51.08 33.00 1.00
N GLU A 1194 50.55 33.59 -0.07
CA GLU A 1194 49.74 32.87 -1.08
C GLU A 1194 50.43 32.91 -2.45
N ASP A 1195 50.19 31.87 -3.25
CA ASP A 1195 50.56 31.85 -4.65
C ASP A 1195 49.44 32.47 -5.49
N ILE A 1196 49.69 33.68 -6.02
CA ILE A 1196 48.78 34.37 -6.93
C ILE A 1196 49.41 34.35 -8.32
N GLN A 1197 48.91 33.47 -9.19
CA GLN A 1197 49.38 33.31 -10.59
C GLN A 1197 50.85 32.86 -10.73
N GLY A 1198 51.36 32.00 -9.86
CA GLY A 1198 52.74 31.49 -9.90
C GLY A 1198 53.76 32.39 -9.18
N VAL A 1199 53.28 33.35 -8.38
CA VAL A 1199 54.11 34.27 -7.59
C VAL A 1199 53.63 34.29 -6.14
N THR A 1200 54.54 33.87 -5.26
CA THR A 1200 54.41 33.92 -3.80
C THR A 1200 54.32 35.38 -3.31
N ARG A 1201 53.21 35.77 -2.68
CA ARG A 1201 52.98 37.11 -2.12
C ARG A 1201 52.56 37.03 -0.66
N ASP A 1202 53.06 37.95 0.16
CA ASP A 1202 52.55 38.14 1.52
C ASP A 1202 51.12 38.68 1.47
N VAL A 1203 50.22 38.03 2.20
CA VAL A 1203 48.81 38.41 2.31
C VAL A 1203 48.45 38.54 3.78
N ASN A 1204 47.79 39.64 4.11
CA ASN A 1204 47.22 39.85 5.43
C ASN A 1204 45.71 39.68 5.31
N ARG A 1205 45.15 38.67 5.99
CA ARG A 1205 43.70 38.46 6.06
C ARG A 1205 43.21 38.83 7.45
N ALA A 1206 42.20 39.68 7.54
CA ALA A 1206 41.57 40.04 8.79
C ALA A 1206 40.40 39.08 9.09
N ALA A 1207 40.37 38.53 10.30
CA ALA A 1207 39.25 37.77 10.84
C ALA A 1207 38.50 38.65 11.84
N ALA A 1208 37.17 38.70 11.71
CA ALA A 1208 36.34 39.33 12.72
C ALA A 1208 36.48 38.62 14.07
N ALA A 1209 36.31 39.37 15.15
CA ALA A 1209 36.09 38.80 16.47
C ALA A 1209 34.74 38.08 16.52
N GLY A 1210 34.63 37.12 17.43
CA GLY A 1210 33.45 36.29 17.60
C GLY A 1210 32.31 37.01 18.28
N THR A 1211 31.17 36.34 18.43
CA THR A 1211 29.98 36.91 19.07
C THR A 1211 29.69 36.23 20.40
N PHE A 1212 29.33 37.03 21.42
CA PHE A 1212 28.83 36.54 22.69
C PHE A 1212 27.39 37.00 22.85
N LYS A 1213 26.45 36.06 22.98
CA LYS A 1213 25.02 36.33 23.21
C LYS A 1213 24.60 35.78 24.56
N LEU A 1214 23.82 36.58 25.27
CA LEU A 1214 23.27 36.24 26.57
C LEU A 1214 21.79 36.62 26.61
N LYS A 1215 20.95 35.68 27.02
CA LYS A 1215 19.51 35.83 27.24
C LYS A 1215 19.13 35.18 28.57
N ALA A 1216 18.31 35.83 29.38
CA ALA A 1216 17.75 35.29 30.62
C ALA A 1216 16.32 35.82 30.82
N ASP A 1217 15.32 34.93 30.93
CA ASP A 1217 13.88 35.29 30.99
C ASP A 1217 13.29 35.31 32.42
N GLY A 1218 14.08 35.04 33.46
CA GLY A 1218 13.60 35.06 34.85
C GLY A 1218 14.71 35.31 35.87
N GLY A 1219 15.04 36.59 36.08
CA GLY A 1219 16.05 37.07 37.03
C GLY A 1219 16.42 38.52 36.78
#